data_AF-A0A2E4B5S0-F1
#
_entry.id   AF-A0A2E4B5S0-F1
#
_cell.length_a   1.000
_cell.length_b   1.000
_cell.length_c   1.000
_cell.angle_alpha   90.00
_cell.angle_beta   90.00
_cell.angle_gamma   90.00
#
_symmetry.space_group_name_H-M   'P 1'
#
loop_
_entity.id
_entity.type
_entity.pdbx_description
1 polymer ?
#
loop_
_entity_poly.entity_id
_entity_poly.type
_entity_poly.pdbx_seq_one_letter_code
_entity_poly.pdbx_strand_id
1 'polypeptide(L)'
;MMRVSTDAMTTERCDRLDEAFSECLARVVNLRPILFVKSGAHTSVVDEDPPVCDARIHCRSCGDAMRGSDRGRVLCRGCRSNPIVLESAPLITTMYHHANPKYVLDEQAKAIVAFIGGQREIAMQALQVVRYYSYLARNVHERYRRHRGNRNVHFTLDRMRKCSYERELAFCNPRYSGGAEADARHPVVKIGGLGPDLCSVVEESVRTWLDNLDAMIRSHFGISLERRPNDSSVLDTIQHFAALIARRVTLLETRDDDDPTTHLCTQGFEWVAKIQFVKCEHHAARRRRTDIRAMHELTGLARAELPPANPAPLIDFLAAPCPELLRVLPSVATDMRFDMLAKALVRPPEERAALLDSWRAAIAPESLCMLLESAIHHAQQWRPSHFLNCLRRHTKPSARALPAQSWVDNAEIAHWSLVSKTVHAQRRTGLDATGLRIVLMSSALMQLSGDGHFFVPGVMRCEMMWRMCGMHEKASSHAYHTLSGQMWPYMAGEPWRASHEQMLKWEGSHMEDDLRQAAAFLNGFSMNEIAWRFAQRADLPHELNLHGKLVSMATRKMVHKPPEAQYDEWYPITVNLLLPILAHLRQSAGLGRDVVADPLAGLLWLLKVVREWKPADGDLRITAGEAYATPGLKGALVRLLNEGSPLVRFTRPKRSSVNCWILDREALACVLNK
;
A
#
# COMPACT_ATOMS: atom_id res chain seq x y z
N MET A 1 26.78 62.09 17.61
CA MET A 1 26.12 60.98 18.34
C MET A 1 26.04 61.32 19.82
N MET A 2 24.85 61.21 20.43
CA MET A 2 24.66 61.41 21.87
C MET A 2 24.80 60.07 22.60
N ARG A 3 25.69 59.99 23.61
CA ARG A 3 25.63 58.93 24.63
C ARG A 3 24.49 59.27 25.58
N VAL A 4 23.49 58.40 25.68
CA VAL A 4 22.35 58.60 26.59
C VAL A 4 22.65 57.87 27.89
N SER A 5 22.69 58.59 29.02
CA SER A 5 22.67 57.99 30.35
C SER A 5 21.25 57.54 30.68
N THR A 6 21.10 56.33 31.24
CA THR A 6 19.80 55.76 31.66
C THR A 6 19.09 56.59 32.74
N ASP A 7 19.79 57.52 33.40
CA ASP A 7 19.24 58.43 34.43
C ASP A 7 18.29 59.53 33.88
N ALA A 8 18.01 59.55 32.57
CA ALA A 8 17.22 60.60 31.90
C ALA A 8 16.00 60.10 31.10
N MET A 9 15.38 58.98 31.47
CA MET A 9 14.12 58.51 30.85
C MET A 9 12.92 59.35 31.34
N THR A 10 12.52 60.36 30.57
CA THR A 10 11.29 61.15 30.83
C THR A 10 10.03 60.33 30.57
N THR A 11 8.91 60.69 31.21
CA THR A 11 7.61 60.03 31.01
C THR A 11 7.21 59.97 29.54
N GLU A 12 7.39 61.07 28.80
CA GLU A 12 7.11 61.13 27.35
C GLU A 12 8.00 60.20 26.53
N ARG A 13 9.27 60.01 26.93
CA ARG A 13 10.18 59.07 26.26
C ARG A 13 9.80 57.63 26.56
N CYS A 14 9.39 57.33 27.80
CA CYS A 14 8.81 56.03 28.18
C CYS A 14 7.54 55.71 27.39
N ASP A 15 6.59 56.65 27.27
CA ASP A 15 5.35 56.41 26.53
C ASP A 15 5.59 56.15 25.03
N ARG A 16 6.55 56.86 24.41
CA ARG A 16 6.96 56.58 23.03
C ARG A 16 7.65 55.24 22.88
N LEU A 17 8.44 54.82 23.86
CA LEU A 17 9.08 53.50 23.88
C LEU A 17 8.02 52.39 24.04
N ASP A 18 7.06 52.56 24.96
CA ASP A 18 5.94 51.62 25.16
C ASP A 18 5.12 51.46 23.86
N GLU A 19 4.81 52.56 23.18
CA GLU A 19 4.08 52.56 21.90
C GLU A 19 4.86 51.84 20.78
N ALA A 20 6.15 52.16 20.63
CA ALA A 20 7.02 51.52 19.63
C ALA A 20 7.24 50.03 19.91
N PHE A 21 7.41 49.66 21.18
CA PHE A 21 7.60 48.27 21.58
C PHE A 21 6.32 47.45 21.41
N SER A 22 5.15 48.02 21.72
CA SER A 22 3.87 47.36 21.45
C SER A 22 3.64 47.08 19.95
N GLU A 23 4.11 47.96 19.07
CA GLU A 23 4.07 47.76 17.62
C GLU A 23 5.01 46.63 17.16
N CYS A 24 6.24 46.63 17.69
CA CYS A 24 7.21 45.57 17.44
C CYS A 24 6.67 44.21 17.90
N LEU A 25 6.16 44.12 19.13
CA LEU A 25 5.55 42.91 19.68
C LEU A 25 4.40 42.43 18.80
N ALA A 26 3.45 43.32 18.47
CA ALA A 26 2.29 42.97 17.67
C ALA A 26 2.67 42.40 16.30
N ARG A 27 3.74 42.88 15.65
CA ARG A 27 4.23 42.31 14.40
C ARG A 27 4.90 40.95 14.59
N VAL A 28 5.78 40.83 15.58
CA VAL A 28 6.51 39.58 15.85
C VAL A 28 5.55 38.44 16.15
N VAL A 29 4.60 38.62 17.07
CA VAL A 29 3.67 37.53 17.44
C VAL A 29 2.67 37.16 16.33
N ASN A 30 2.53 38.00 15.31
CA ASN A 30 1.73 37.72 14.11
C ASN A 30 2.53 37.09 12.96
N LEU A 31 3.84 36.91 13.11
CA LEU A 31 4.64 36.20 12.12
C LEU A 31 4.09 34.79 11.91
N ARG A 32 4.19 34.31 10.68
CA ARG A 32 3.82 32.96 10.27
C ARG A 32 5.05 32.24 9.76
N PRO A 33 5.77 31.55 10.64
CA PRO A 33 6.90 30.72 10.24
C PRO A 33 6.50 29.73 9.16
N ILE A 34 7.36 29.57 8.17
CA ILE A 34 7.23 28.51 7.20
C ILE A 34 7.80 27.26 7.87
N LEU A 35 6.93 26.35 8.27
CA LEU A 35 7.33 25.08 8.87
C LEU A 35 7.60 24.02 7.80
N PHE A 36 6.84 24.07 6.70
CA PHE A 36 6.91 23.07 5.65
C PHE A 36 6.86 23.67 4.25
N VAL A 37 7.70 23.14 3.38
CA VAL A 37 7.65 23.39 1.94
C VAL A 37 7.00 22.19 1.29
N LYS A 38 5.81 22.38 0.72
CA LYS A 38 5.13 21.36 -0.06
C LYS A 38 5.51 21.50 -1.53
N SER A 39 6.25 20.52 -2.03
CA SER A 39 6.56 20.36 -3.45
C SER A 39 5.84 19.12 -3.97
N GLY A 40 4.65 19.32 -4.52
CA GLY A 40 3.77 18.23 -4.99
C GLY A 40 3.25 17.37 -3.83
N ALA A 41 3.54 16.07 -3.85
CA ALA A 41 3.18 15.14 -2.77
C ALA A 41 4.19 15.10 -1.62
N HIS A 42 5.33 15.80 -1.75
CA HIS A 42 6.38 15.80 -0.74
C HIS A 42 6.32 17.06 0.13
N THR A 43 6.50 16.87 1.42
CA THR A 43 6.51 17.93 2.43
C THR A 43 7.87 17.86 3.12
N SER A 44 8.74 18.84 2.95
CA SER A 44 10.02 18.96 3.66
C SER A 44 9.98 20.11 4.65
N VAL A 45 10.78 20.03 5.72
CA VAL A 45 10.98 21.14 6.66
C VAL A 45 11.89 22.17 5.96
N VAL A 46 11.60 23.46 6.13
CA VAL A 46 12.47 24.53 5.60
C VAL A 46 13.88 24.35 6.18
N ASP A 47 14.90 24.40 5.33
CA ASP A 47 16.34 24.22 5.62
C ASP A 47 16.86 22.79 5.84
N GLU A 48 16.00 21.75 5.81
CA GLU A 48 16.42 20.33 5.83
C GLU A 48 16.07 19.60 4.52
N ASP A 49 16.64 20.05 3.40
CA ASP A 49 16.71 19.21 2.19
C ASP A 49 17.97 18.33 2.29
N PRO A 50 17.88 17.03 2.67
CA PRO A 50 19.05 16.17 2.61
C PRO A 50 19.49 15.98 1.14
N PRO A 51 20.81 16.00 0.86
CA PRO A 51 21.30 15.57 -0.44
C PRO A 51 21.00 14.07 -0.61
N VAL A 52 20.04 13.72 -1.46
CA VAL A 52 19.73 12.30 -1.71
C VAL A 52 20.65 11.75 -2.79
N CYS A 53 21.57 10.87 -2.38
CA CYS A 53 22.48 10.10 -3.23
C CYS A 53 21.80 8.94 -3.98
N ASP A 54 20.56 9.10 -4.46
CA ASP A 54 19.82 8.01 -5.12
C ASP A 54 19.40 8.39 -6.54
N ALA A 55 19.81 7.58 -7.51
CA ALA A 55 19.83 7.85 -8.95
C ALA A 55 18.45 7.83 -9.64
N ARG A 56 17.38 8.28 -8.97
CA ARG A 56 16.05 8.39 -9.60
C ARG A 56 16.01 9.62 -10.49
N ILE A 57 15.90 9.39 -11.80
CA ILE A 57 15.88 10.44 -12.84
C ILE A 57 14.50 11.12 -12.95
N HIS A 58 13.64 11.07 -11.91
CA HIS A 58 12.29 11.64 -11.97
C HIS A 58 12.00 12.45 -10.69
N CYS A 59 11.34 13.59 -10.87
CA CYS A 59 10.91 14.49 -9.81
C CYS A 59 9.87 13.79 -8.92
N ARG A 60 10.08 13.78 -7.60
CA ARG A 60 9.11 13.16 -6.67
C ARG A 60 7.80 13.93 -6.51
N SER A 61 7.77 15.20 -6.94
CA SER A 61 6.60 16.08 -6.89
C SER A 61 5.67 15.86 -8.09
N CYS A 62 6.15 16.18 -9.29
CA CYS A 62 5.33 16.15 -10.51
C CYS A 62 5.52 14.86 -11.34
N GLY A 63 6.50 14.02 -11.00
CA GLY A 63 6.83 12.82 -11.78
C GLY A 63 7.69 13.08 -13.03
N ASP A 64 7.99 14.34 -13.37
CA ASP A 64 8.74 14.68 -14.58
C ASP A 64 10.19 14.18 -14.55
N ALA A 65 10.72 13.83 -15.72
CA ALA A 65 12.12 13.44 -15.87
C ALA A 65 13.07 14.60 -15.52
N MET A 66 14.01 14.33 -14.61
CA MET A 66 15.06 15.23 -14.13
C MET A 66 16.17 15.36 -15.18
N ARG A 67 16.41 16.57 -15.68
CA ARG A 67 17.39 16.85 -16.74
C ARG A 67 18.57 17.68 -16.21
N GLY A 68 19.76 17.47 -16.76
CA GLY A 68 20.94 18.31 -16.48
C GLY A 68 21.33 18.37 -15.00
N SER A 69 21.48 19.59 -14.47
CA SER A 69 21.86 19.91 -13.08
C SER A 69 20.88 19.44 -12.00
N ASP A 70 19.74 18.89 -12.41
CA ASP A 70 18.69 18.40 -11.52
C ASP A 70 18.88 16.92 -11.16
N ARG A 71 19.78 16.20 -11.85
CA ARG A 71 20.13 14.81 -11.51
C ARG A 71 20.79 14.77 -10.11
N GLY A 72 20.29 13.87 -9.24
CA GLY A 72 20.73 13.77 -7.85
C GLY A 72 19.99 14.68 -6.86
N ARG A 73 18.94 15.38 -7.31
CA ARG A 73 18.05 16.18 -6.45
C ARG A 73 16.72 15.47 -6.24
N VAL A 74 15.94 15.88 -5.25
CA VAL A 74 14.62 15.30 -4.94
C VAL A 74 13.51 15.86 -5.86
N LEU A 75 13.68 17.11 -6.32
CA LEU A 75 12.66 17.91 -7.02
C LEU A 75 13.22 18.53 -8.31
N CYS A 76 12.42 18.61 -9.38
CA CYS A 76 12.80 19.30 -10.61
C CYS A 76 12.87 20.81 -10.39
N ARG A 77 13.56 21.51 -11.31
CA ARG A 77 13.68 22.97 -11.28
C ARG A 77 12.32 23.69 -11.18
N GLY A 78 11.29 23.20 -11.88
CA GLY A 78 9.94 23.78 -11.86
C GLY A 78 9.25 23.72 -10.49
N CYS A 79 9.30 22.57 -9.83
CA CYS A 79 8.74 22.43 -8.47
C CYS A 79 9.57 23.17 -7.42
N ARG A 80 10.88 23.31 -7.63
CA ARG A 80 11.75 24.16 -6.78
C ARG A 80 11.53 25.65 -6.99
N SER A 81 11.13 26.07 -8.19
CA SER A 81 10.89 27.48 -8.50
C SER A 81 9.52 28.00 -8.01
N ASN A 82 8.54 27.12 -7.79
CA ASN A 82 7.22 27.45 -7.26
C ASN A 82 6.79 26.44 -6.17
N PRO A 83 7.46 26.41 -5.02
CA PRO A 83 7.01 25.61 -3.90
C PRO A 83 5.67 26.14 -3.35
N ILE A 84 4.77 25.23 -2.94
CA ILE A 84 3.64 25.63 -2.10
C ILE A 84 4.19 25.75 -0.68
N VAL A 85 4.44 26.97 -0.27
CA VAL A 85 4.81 27.32 1.09
C VAL A 85 3.60 27.10 1.99
N LEU A 86 3.67 26.15 2.93
CA LEU A 86 2.65 25.97 3.95
C LEU A 86 3.02 26.85 5.14
N GLU A 87 2.48 28.07 5.15
CA GLU A 87 2.54 28.95 6.31
C GLU A 87 1.93 28.25 7.53
N SER A 88 2.61 28.30 8.68
CA SER A 88 2.03 27.84 9.94
C SER A 88 0.95 28.80 10.44
N ALA A 89 0.27 28.38 11.51
CA ALA A 89 -0.48 29.33 12.32
C ALA A 89 0.44 30.45 12.84
N PRO A 90 -0.09 31.66 13.10
CA PRO A 90 0.69 32.75 13.70
C PRO A 90 1.38 32.33 15.00
N LEU A 91 2.52 32.95 15.31
CA LEU A 91 3.29 32.64 16.52
C LEU A 91 2.40 32.66 17.78
N ILE A 92 1.56 33.69 17.95
CA ILE A 92 0.63 33.80 19.09
C ILE A 92 -0.25 32.55 19.29
N THR A 93 -0.70 31.92 18.20
CA THR A 93 -1.52 30.71 18.23
C THR A 93 -0.68 29.49 18.60
N THR A 94 0.53 29.37 18.03
CA THR A 94 1.43 28.25 18.37
C THR A 94 1.96 28.34 19.80
N MET A 95 2.23 29.55 20.30
CA MET A 95 2.65 29.83 21.68
C MET A 95 1.59 29.39 22.69
N TYR A 96 0.32 29.71 22.42
CA TYR A 96 -0.81 29.31 23.25
C TYR A 96 -0.86 27.78 23.43
N HIS A 97 -0.62 27.03 22.35
CA HIS A 97 -0.55 25.57 22.43
C HIS A 97 0.64 25.10 23.27
N HIS A 98 1.82 25.72 23.15
CA HIS A 98 2.98 25.29 23.95
C HIS A 98 2.89 25.63 25.45
N ALA A 99 2.35 26.80 25.79
CA ALA A 99 2.23 27.25 27.18
C ALA A 99 1.30 26.37 28.02
N ASN A 100 0.39 25.64 27.38
CA ASN A 100 -0.52 24.74 28.07
C ASN A 100 0.16 23.38 28.32
N PRO A 101 0.31 22.94 29.60
CA PRO A 101 1.01 21.71 29.97
C PRO A 101 0.52 20.45 29.23
N LYS A 102 -0.72 20.47 28.73
CA LYS A 102 -1.34 19.38 27.97
C LYS A 102 -0.70 19.10 26.61
N TYR A 103 0.08 20.03 26.06
CA TYR A 103 0.71 19.88 24.73
C TYR A 103 2.24 19.89 24.78
N VAL A 104 2.81 19.77 25.98
CA VAL A 104 4.25 19.56 26.15
C VAL A 104 4.63 18.18 25.62
N LEU A 105 5.61 18.13 24.72
CA LEU A 105 6.10 16.88 24.13
C LEU A 105 7.12 16.19 25.05
N ASP A 106 6.63 15.63 26.16
CA ASP A 106 7.44 14.82 27.07
C ASP A 106 7.87 13.47 26.46
N GLU A 107 8.76 12.73 27.14
CA GLU A 107 9.25 11.42 26.64
C GLU A 107 8.12 10.40 26.43
N GLN A 108 7.04 10.49 27.21
CA GLN A 108 5.88 9.63 27.05
C GLN A 108 5.09 9.99 25.78
N ALA A 109 4.86 11.27 25.51
CA ALA A 109 4.24 11.78 24.30
C ALA A 109 5.08 11.45 23.06
N LYS A 110 6.41 11.56 23.15
CA LYS A 110 7.33 11.13 22.07
C LYS A 110 7.20 9.65 21.77
N ALA A 111 7.16 8.80 22.79
CA ALA A 111 6.95 7.36 22.62
C ALA A 111 5.59 7.05 21.97
N ILE A 112 4.52 7.75 22.38
CA ILE A 112 3.18 7.62 21.77
C ILE A 112 3.20 8.08 20.31
N VAL A 113 3.82 9.22 19.99
CA VAL A 113 3.95 9.72 18.61
C VAL A 113 4.75 8.76 17.74
N ALA A 114 5.87 8.22 18.24
CA ALA A 114 6.67 7.23 17.52
C ALA A 114 5.86 5.95 17.24
N PHE A 115 5.11 5.47 18.23
CA PHE A 115 4.24 4.31 18.10
C PHE A 115 3.11 4.54 17.08
N ILE A 116 2.32 5.61 17.23
CA ILE A 116 1.24 5.97 16.30
C ILE A 116 1.82 6.26 14.91
N GLY A 117 2.98 6.90 14.83
CA GLY A 117 3.69 7.18 13.59
C GLY A 117 4.08 5.91 12.82
N GLY A 118 4.60 4.90 13.51
CA GLY A 118 4.89 3.59 12.92
C GLY A 118 3.63 2.91 12.39
N GLN A 119 2.53 2.96 13.16
CA GLN A 119 1.23 2.41 12.71
C GLN A 119 0.67 3.16 11.50
N ARG A 120 0.77 4.50 11.49
CA ARG A 120 0.33 5.37 10.38
C ARG A 120 1.13 5.10 9.10
N GLU A 121 2.42 4.87 9.22
CA GLU A 121 3.29 4.53 8.08
C GLU A 121 2.84 3.22 7.43
N ILE A 122 2.53 2.21 8.24
CA ILE A 122 1.99 0.94 7.74
C ILE A 122 0.62 1.14 7.06
N ALA A 123 -0.27 1.93 7.67
CA ALA A 123 -1.57 2.29 7.08
C ALA A 123 -1.42 2.96 5.70
N MET A 124 -0.44 3.86 5.58
CA MET A 124 -0.11 4.53 4.32
C MET A 124 0.43 3.55 3.28
N GLN A 125 1.33 2.65 3.67
CA GLN A 125 1.87 1.61 2.77
C GLN A 125 0.77 0.68 2.27
N ALA A 126 -0.14 0.24 3.16
CA ALA A 126 -1.32 -0.53 2.80
C ALA A 126 -2.17 0.20 1.75
N LEU A 127 -2.47 1.48 2.01
CA LEU A 127 -3.24 2.34 1.12
C LEU A 127 -2.57 2.48 -0.26
N GLN A 128 -1.24 2.62 -0.31
CA GLN A 128 -0.49 2.71 -1.56
C GLN A 128 -0.59 1.42 -2.39
N VAL A 129 -0.43 0.25 -1.75
CA VAL A 129 -0.54 -1.06 -2.40
C VAL A 129 -1.93 -1.26 -2.97
N VAL A 130 -2.95 -0.98 -2.17
CA VAL A 130 -4.35 -1.12 -2.56
C VAL A 130 -4.69 -0.21 -3.74
N ARG A 131 -4.29 1.07 -3.69
CA ARG A 131 -4.50 2.00 -4.80
C ARG A 131 -3.81 1.56 -6.08
N TYR A 132 -2.60 1.02 -5.96
CA TYR A 132 -1.86 0.49 -7.10
C TYR A 132 -2.60 -0.70 -7.74
N TYR A 133 -3.06 -1.66 -6.95
CA TYR A 133 -3.80 -2.83 -7.47
C TYR A 133 -5.20 -2.46 -7.99
N SER A 134 -5.91 -1.53 -7.34
CA SER A 134 -7.11 -0.90 -7.89
C SER A 134 -6.83 -0.30 -9.26
N TYR A 135 -5.76 0.49 -9.40
CA TYR A 135 -5.37 1.09 -10.67
C TYR A 135 -5.09 0.04 -11.75
N LEU A 136 -4.35 -1.02 -11.43
CA LEU A 136 -4.10 -2.12 -12.36
C LEU A 136 -5.40 -2.81 -12.79
N ALA A 137 -6.26 -3.16 -11.84
CA ALA A 137 -7.54 -3.79 -12.11
C ALA A 137 -8.44 -2.90 -12.99
N ARG A 138 -8.49 -1.59 -12.73
CA ARG A 138 -9.21 -0.63 -13.57
C ARG A 138 -8.64 -0.56 -14.98
N ASN A 139 -7.32 -0.49 -15.14
CA ASN A 139 -6.69 -0.43 -16.44
C ASN A 139 -7.00 -1.67 -17.28
N VAL A 140 -6.96 -2.86 -16.67
CA VAL A 140 -7.34 -4.12 -17.34
C VAL A 140 -8.82 -4.09 -17.72
N HIS A 141 -9.70 -3.67 -16.80
CA HIS A 141 -11.13 -3.56 -17.08
C HIS A 141 -11.43 -2.59 -18.23
N GLU A 142 -10.82 -1.41 -18.25
CA GLU A 142 -10.98 -0.42 -19.32
C GLU A 142 -10.48 -0.94 -20.68
N ARG A 143 -9.35 -1.65 -20.70
CA ARG A 143 -8.86 -2.30 -21.94
C ARG A 143 -9.84 -3.35 -22.42
N TYR A 144 -10.32 -4.20 -21.53
CA TYR A 144 -11.32 -5.23 -21.85
C TYR A 144 -12.63 -4.62 -22.40
N ARG A 145 -13.15 -3.55 -21.78
CA ARG A 145 -14.35 -2.84 -22.28
C ARG A 145 -14.19 -2.31 -23.71
N ARG A 146 -12.97 -1.93 -24.09
CA ARG A 146 -12.61 -1.50 -25.45
C ARG A 146 -12.29 -2.66 -26.40
N HIS A 147 -12.66 -3.89 -26.01
CA HIS A 147 -12.39 -5.14 -26.72
C HIS A 147 -10.89 -5.40 -26.96
N ARG A 148 -10.04 -4.95 -26.03
CA ARG A 148 -8.58 -5.18 -26.08
C ARG A 148 -8.16 -6.05 -24.90
N GLY A 149 -7.78 -7.30 -25.18
CA GLY A 149 -7.18 -8.23 -24.21
C GLY A 149 -8.17 -8.99 -23.33
N ASN A 150 -7.63 -9.74 -22.37
CA ASN A 150 -8.37 -10.54 -21.40
C ASN A 150 -8.67 -9.72 -20.11
N ARG A 151 -9.42 -10.32 -19.19
CA ARG A 151 -9.75 -9.70 -17.89
C ARG A 151 -8.71 -9.94 -16.80
N ASN A 152 -7.50 -10.35 -17.15
CA ASN A 152 -6.49 -10.78 -16.17
C ASN A 152 -5.59 -9.62 -15.72
N VAL A 153 -5.45 -9.49 -14.41
CA VAL A 153 -4.45 -8.66 -13.76
C VAL A 153 -3.24 -9.51 -13.45
N HIS A 154 -2.07 -9.02 -13.85
CA HIS A 154 -0.77 -9.63 -13.57
C HIS A 154 -0.06 -8.80 -12.50
N PHE A 155 0.42 -9.45 -11.43
CA PHE A 155 1.08 -8.77 -10.30
C PHE A 155 2.20 -9.64 -9.70
N THR A 156 3.21 -9.02 -9.08
CA THR A 156 4.47 -9.68 -8.67
C THR A 156 4.87 -9.40 -7.23
N LEU A 157 5.71 -10.30 -6.67
CA LEU A 157 6.22 -10.25 -5.28
C LEU A 157 7.10 -9.04 -4.98
N ASP A 158 7.83 -8.49 -5.95
CA ASP A 158 8.77 -7.37 -5.75
C ASP A 158 8.10 -6.12 -5.19
N ARG A 159 6.78 -5.98 -5.40
CA ARG A 159 5.97 -4.88 -4.87
C ARG A 159 5.20 -5.23 -3.59
N MET A 160 5.24 -6.50 -3.16
CA MET A 160 4.57 -7.03 -1.96
C MET A 160 5.49 -7.18 -0.74
N ARG A 161 6.79 -7.45 -0.95
CA ARG A 161 7.74 -7.81 0.12
C ARG A 161 8.05 -6.70 1.14
N LYS A 162 7.45 -5.51 1.02
CA LYS A 162 7.69 -4.36 1.89
C LYS A 162 6.42 -3.78 2.53
N CYS A 163 5.30 -4.51 2.50
CA CYS A 163 4.02 -3.95 2.90
C CYS A 163 3.12 -4.96 3.62
N SER A 164 2.02 -4.46 4.19
CA SER A 164 0.98 -5.21 4.91
C SER A 164 0.13 -6.13 4.01
N TYR A 165 0.69 -6.65 2.91
CA TYR A 165 -0.03 -7.51 1.98
C TYR A 165 -0.39 -8.85 2.64
N GLU A 166 0.57 -9.49 3.29
CA GLU A 166 0.40 -10.81 3.92
C GLU A 166 -0.17 -10.72 5.34
N ARG A 167 0.13 -9.64 6.06
CA ARG A 167 -0.20 -9.50 7.49
C ARG A 167 -1.30 -8.47 7.70
N GLU A 168 -2.34 -8.89 8.39
CA GLU A 168 -3.31 -8.00 9.00
C GLU A 168 -2.71 -7.43 10.29
N LEU A 169 -2.86 -6.13 10.49
CA LEU A 169 -2.41 -5.44 11.69
C LEU A 169 -3.60 -4.73 12.30
N ALA A 170 -3.81 -5.00 13.59
CA ALA A 170 -4.83 -4.36 14.40
C ALA A 170 -4.20 -3.15 15.10
N PHE A 171 -4.73 -1.96 14.83
CA PHE A 171 -4.24 -0.73 15.41
C PHE A 171 -5.22 -0.23 16.47
N CYS A 172 -4.65 0.13 17.62
CA CYS A 172 -5.33 0.81 18.70
C CYS A 172 -4.38 1.88 19.25
N ASN A 173 -4.93 3.01 19.70
CA ASN A 173 -4.15 3.98 20.44
C ASN A 173 -3.73 3.33 21.77
N PRO A 174 -2.43 3.33 22.11
CA PRO A 174 -1.90 2.60 23.25
C PRO A 174 -2.46 3.09 24.60
N ARG A 175 -3.06 4.28 24.67
CA ARG A 175 -3.81 4.74 25.85
C ARG A 175 -5.06 3.90 26.14
N TYR A 176 -5.59 3.19 25.14
CA TYR A 176 -6.83 2.41 25.24
C TYR A 176 -6.59 0.90 25.11
N SER A 177 -5.33 0.44 25.00
CA SER A 177 -5.00 -0.97 24.80
C SER A 177 -4.93 -1.80 26.11
N GLY A 178 -5.35 -1.24 27.26
CA GLY A 178 -5.17 -1.87 28.58
C GLY A 178 -6.43 -1.97 29.46
N GLY A 179 -7.61 -1.56 28.99
CA GLY A 179 -8.86 -1.61 29.76
C GLY A 179 -9.86 -2.62 29.18
N ALA A 180 -10.59 -3.32 30.06
CA ALA A 180 -11.66 -4.28 29.68
C ALA A 180 -12.84 -3.64 28.93
N GLU A 181 -12.93 -2.30 28.96
CA GLU A 181 -13.77 -1.49 28.08
C GLU A 181 -12.87 -0.87 27.00
N ALA A 182 -12.58 -1.60 25.94
CA ALA A 182 -12.12 -0.99 24.70
C ALA A 182 -13.25 -0.08 24.19
N ASP A 183 -13.19 1.18 24.63
CA ASP A 183 -14.21 2.20 24.51
C ASP A 183 -14.77 2.25 23.08
N ALA A 184 -16.09 2.15 22.92
CA ALA A 184 -16.78 2.17 21.62
C ALA A 184 -16.45 3.42 20.77
N ARG A 185 -15.81 4.42 21.39
CA ARG A 185 -15.29 5.65 20.77
C ARG A 185 -14.02 5.46 19.94
N HIS A 186 -13.24 4.39 20.16
CA HIS A 186 -11.97 4.12 19.46
C HIS A 186 -11.85 2.66 19.00
N PRO A 187 -12.64 2.25 17.98
CA PRO A 187 -12.60 0.89 17.48
C PRO A 187 -11.20 0.52 16.96
N VAL A 188 -10.79 -0.72 17.22
CA VAL A 188 -9.57 -1.31 16.66
C VAL A 188 -9.68 -1.28 15.14
N VAL A 189 -8.77 -0.58 14.48
CA VAL A 189 -8.76 -0.49 13.02
C VAL A 189 -7.82 -1.56 12.48
N LYS A 190 -8.36 -2.51 11.73
CA LYS A 190 -7.56 -3.53 11.06
C LYS A 190 -7.13 -3.04 9.68
N ILE A 191 -5.85 -3.15 9.35
CA ILE A 191 -5.30 -2.78 8.04
C ILE A 191 -4.30 -3.82 7.58
N GLY A 192 -4.22 -4.01 6.27
CA GLY A 192 -3.40 -5.05 5.66
C GLY A 192 -4.18 -6.34 5.51
N GLY A 193 -3.49 -7.43 5.21
CA GLY A 193 -4.13 -8.72 4.96
C GLY A 193 -4.85 -8.80 3.60
N LEU A 194 -4.52 -7.91 2.65
CA LEU A 194 -5.10 -7.97 1.30
C LEU A 194 -4.82 -9.32 0.61
N GLY A 195 -3.62 -9.87 0.80
CA GLY A 195 -3.25 -11.18 0.28
C GLY A 195 -4.16 -12.29 0.81
N PRO A 196 -4.23 -12.52 2.14
CA PRO A 196 -5.14 -13.49 2.74
C PRO A 196 -6.59 -13.36 2.27
N ASP A 197 -7.12 -12.13 2.16
CA ASP A 197 -8.50 -11.96 1.70
C ASP A 197 -8.66 -12.27 0.21
N LEU A 198 -7.69 -11.89 -0.64
CA LEU A 198 -7.68 -12.32 -2.04
C LEU A 198 -7.60 -13.85 -2.13
N CYS A 199 -6.79 -14.48 -1.29
CA CYS A 199 -6.63 -15.94 -1.24
C CYS A 199 -7.95 -16.61 -0.89
N SER A 200 -8.66 -16.12 0.13
CA SER A 200 -9.98 -16.63 0.53
C SER A 200 -11.00 -16.57 -0.61
N VAL A 201 -11.10 -15.45 -1.31
CA VAL A 201 -12.04 -15.29 -2.43
C VAL A 201 -11.64 -16.15 -3.64
N VAL A 202 -10.34 -16.31 -3.90
CA VAL A 202 -9.86 -17.23 -4.94
C VAL A 202 -10.11 -18.69 -4.55
N GLU A 203 -9.89 -19.08 -3.31
CA GLU A 203 -10.12 -20.43 -2.80
C GLU A 203 -11.58 -20.86 -2.99
N GLU A 204 -12.53 -19.99 -2.64
CA GLU A 204 -13.95 -20.26 -2.86
C GLU A 204 -14.28 -20.47 -4.36
N SER A 205 -13.67 -19.65 -5.22
CA SER A 205 -13.81 -19.73 -6.67
C SER A 205 -13.22 -21.03 -7.24
N VAL A 206 -12.05 -21.45 -6.75
CA VAL A 206 -11.39 -22.70 -7.14
C VAL A 206 -12.16 -23.92 -6.66
N ARG A 207 -12.63 -23.91 -5.41
CA ARG A 207 -13.46 -24.97 -4.84
C ARG A 207 -14.70 -25.21 -5.70
N THR A 208 -15.42 -24.14 -6.05
CA THR A 208 -16.60 -24.21 -6.93
C THR A 208 -16.25 -24.83 -8.29
N TRP A 209 -15.09 -24.48 -8.86
CA TRP A 209 -14.62 -25.06 -10.11
C TRP A 209 -14.25 -26.54 -9.98
N LEU A 210 -13.60 -26.95 -8.89
CA LEU A 210 -13.26 -28.35 -8.60
C LEU A 210 -14.52 -29.20 -8.37
N ASP A 211 -15.53 -28.68 -7.68
CA ASP A 211 -16.83 -29.35 -7.53
C ASP A 211 -17.50 -29.59 -8.89
N ASN A 212 -17.46 -28.59 -9.77
CA ASN A 212 -17.98 -28.72 -11.14
C ASN A 212 -17.15 -29.72 -11.98
N LEU A 213 -15.84 -29.75 -11.80
CA LEU A 213 -14.96 -30.71 -12.45
C LEU A 213 -15.26 -32.14 -11.97
N ASP A 214 -15.42 -32.35 -10.66
CA ASP A 214 -15.81 -33.65 -10.10
C ASP A 214 -17.19 -34.10 -10.62
N ALA A 215 -18.18 -33.21 -10.63
CA ALA A 215 -19.51 -33.50 -11.17
C ALA A 215 -19.44 -33.91 -12.65
N MET A 216 -18.61 -33.21 -13.44
CA MET A 216 -18.35 -33.55 -14.83
C MET A 216 -17.67 -34.92 -14.98
N ILE A 217 -16.61 -35.18 -14.20
CA ILE A 217 -15.89 -36.47 -14.18
C ILE A 217 -16.86 -37.61 -13.86
N ARG A 218 -17.67 -37.46 -12.82
CA ARG A 218 -18.64 -38.48 -12.40
C ARG A 218 -19.68 -38.78 -13.47
N SER A 219 -20.31 -37.73 -14.01
CA SER A 219 -21.32 -37.87 -15.06
C SER A 219 -20.72 -38.47 -16.34
N HIS A 220 -19.52 -38.01 -16.70
CA HIS A 220 -18.85 -38.44 -17.92
C HIS A 220 -18.22 -39.83 -17.83
N PHE A 221 -17.83 -40.35 -16.67
CA PHE A 221 -17.33 -41.73 -16.56
C PHE A 221 -18.32 -42.70 -15.90
N GLY A 222 -19.52 -42.23 -15.52
CA GLY A 222 -20.55 -43.07 -14.91
C GLY A 222 -20.19 -43.54 -13.50
N ILE A 223 -19.48 -42.72 -12.72
CA ILE A 223 -19.02 -43.09 -11.38
C ILE A 223 -20.17 -42.95 -10.38
N SER A 224 -20.59 -44.06 -9.79
CA SER A 224 -21.66 -44.13 -8.79
C SER A 224 -21.29 -43.38 -7.50
N LEU A 225 -22.28 -42.75 -6.86
CA LEU A 225 -22.12 -42.26 -5.49
C LEU A 225 -22.34 -43.42 -4.51
N GLU A 226 -21.26 -44.06 -4.09
CA GLU A 226 -21.32 -44.92 -2.91
C GLU A 226 -21.51 -44.00 -1.69
N ARG A 227 -22.74 -43.91 -1.16
CA ARG A 227 -22.98 -43.23 0.12
C ARG A 227 -22.44 -44.11 1.25
N ARG A 228 -21.13 -44.04 1.49
CA ARG A 228 -20.61 -44.38 2.82
C ARG A 228 -21.00 -43.22 3.74
N PRO A 229 -21.81 -43.44 4.78
CA PRO A 229 -22.06 -42.40 5.77
C PRO A 229 -20.70 -41.95 6.33
N ASN A 230 -20.44 -40.63 6.30
CA ASN A 230 -19.22 -39.97 6.81
C ASN A 230 -17.97 -39.98 5.90
N ASP A 231 -18.03 -40.35 4.62
CA ASP A 231 -16.88 -40.21 3.72
C ASP A 231 -16.73 -38.75 3.19
N SER A 232 -15.96 -37.92 3.91
CA SER A 232 -15.60 -36.55 3.52
C SER A 232 -14.40 -36.47 2.58
N SER A 233 -13.77 -37.61 2.22
CA SER A 233 -12.45 -37.63 1.58
C SER A 233 -12.37 -36.80 0.30
N VAL A 234 -13.43 -36.82 -0.53
CA VAL A 234 -13.44 -36.02 -1.78
C VAL A 234 -13.53 -34.53 -1.48
N LEU A 235 -14.36 -34.14 -0.52
CA LEU A 235 -14.55 -32.74 -0.13
C LEU A 235 -13.28 -32.18 0.52
N ASP A 236 -12.65 -32.95 1.41
CA ASP A 236 -11.38 -32.59 2.04
C ASP A 236 -10.27 -32.43 1.00
N THR A 237 -10.23 -33.31 -0.01
CA THR A 237 -9.27 -33.22 -1.12
C THR A 237 -9.52 -31.98 -1.99
N ILE A 238 -10.79 -31.68 -2.30
CA ILE A 238 -11.16 -30.47 -3.05
C ILE A 238 -10.74 -29.22 -2.29
N GLN A 239 -11.02 -29.17 -0.99
CA GLN A 239 -10.64 -28.05 -0.14
C GLN A 239 -9.11 -27.87 -0.09
N HIS A 240 -8.38 -28.98 0.08
CA HIS A 240 -6.92 -28.96 0.06
C HIS A 240 -6.36 -28.42 -1.27
N PHE A 241 -6.82 -28.94 -2.41
CA PHE A 241 -6.38 -28.45 -3.73
C PHE A 241 -6.78 -26.99 -3.99
N ALA A 242 -7.97 -26.57 -3.54
CA ALA A 242 -8.41 -25.18 -3.66
C ALA A 242 -7.47 -24.23 -2.91
N ALA A 243 -7.09 -24.59 -1.68
CA ALA A 243 -6.15 -23.80 -0.88
C ALA A 243 -4.77 -23.70 -1.55
N LEU A 244 -4.22 -24.79 -2.08
CA LEU A 244 -2.92 -24.80 -2.77
C LEU A 244 -2.93 -23.89 -4.02
N ILE A 245 -3.97 -24.01 -4.85
CA ILE A 245 -4.13 -23.19 -6.05
C ILE A 245 -4.31 -21.72 -5.67
N ALA A 246 -5.12 -21.41 -4.66
CA ALA A 246 -5.37 -20.05 -4.24
C ALA A 246 -4.11 -19.37 -3.71
N ARG A 247 -3.33 -20.06 -2.87
CA ARG A 247 -2.03 -19.56 -2.37
C ARG A 247 -1.06 -19.29 -3.50
N ARG A 248 -0.96 -20.19 -4.48
CA ARG A 248 -0.13 -20.02 -5.67
C ARG A 248 -0.54 -18.78 -6.48
N VAL A 249 -1.83 -18.67 -6.80
CA VAL A 249 -2.40 -17.57 -7.60
C VAL A 249 -2.22 -16.21 -6.90
N THR A 250 -2.34 -16.18 -5.58
CA THR A 250 -2.26 -14.94 -4.77
C THR A 250 -0.87 -14.66 -4.21
N LEU A 251 0.15 -15.38 -4.66
CA LEU A 251 1.55 -15.18 -4.24
C LEU A 251 1.79 -15.38 -2.73
N LEU A 252 0.97 -16.21 -2.08
CA LEU A 252 1.11 -16.63 -0.68
C LEU A 252 1.67 -18.06 -0.53
N GLU A 253 2.09 -18.69 -1.63
CA GLU A 253 2.75 -19.98 -1.59
C GLU A 253 4.15 -19.86 -0.96
N THR A 254 4.35 -20.49 0.19
CA THR A 254 5.65 -20.66 0.85
C THR A 254 6.30 -21.95 0.37
N ARG A 255 7.56 -21.87 -0.09
CA ARG A 255 8.34 -23.03 -0.57
C ARG A 255 9.49 -23.40 0.37
N ASP A 256 9.45 -22.88 1.58
CA ASP A 256 10.54 -23.02 2.55
C ASP A 256 10.52 -24.40 3.24
N ASP A 257 9.44 -25.17 3.09
CA ASP A 257 9.29 -26.52 3.62
C ASP A 257 9.62 -27.59 2.55
N ASP A 258 10.38 -28.61 2.94
CA ASP A 258 10.67 -29.81 2.13
C ASP A 258 9.44 -30.71 1.87
N ASP A 259 8.26 -30.32 2.39
CA ASP A 259 7.01 -31.06 2.22
C ASP A 259 6.31 -30.71 0.89
N PRO A 260 6.21 -31.65 -0.08
CA PRO A 260 5.56 -31.42 -1.36
C PRO A 260 4.03 -31.25 -1.27
N THR A 261 3.42 -31.45 -0.10
CA THR A 261 1.97 -31.31 0.11
C THR A 261 1.55 -29.90 0.53
N THR A 262 2.49 -29.02 0.86
CA THR A 262 2.19 -27.65 1.32
C THR A 262 2.10 -26.63 0.19
N HIS A 263 2.51 -27.01 -1.02
CA HIS A 263 2.58 -26.14 -2.20
C HIS A 263 2.12 -26.86 -3.47
N LEU A 264 1.79 -26.10 -4.52
CA LEU A 264 1.22 -26.63 -5.75
C LEU A 264 2.31 -27.26 -6.64
N CYS A 265 2.47 -28.58 -6.56
CA CYS A 265 3.44 -29.32 -7.36
C CYS A 265 2.93 -30.70 -7.82
N THR A 266 3.57 -31.24 -8.86
CA THR A 266 3.23 -32.56 -9.43
C THR A 266 3.42 -33.70 -8.42
N GLN A 267 4.45 -33.61 -7.57
CA GLN A 267 4.72 -34.60 -6.52
C GLN A 267 3.60 -34.62 -5.46
N GLY A 268 3.08 -33.46 -5.05
CA GLY A 268 1.96 -33.36 -4.10
C GLY A 268 0.70 -34.05 -4.62
N PHE A 269 0.36 -33.85 -5.90
CA PHE A 269 -0.77 -34.54 -6.53
C PHE A 269 -0.56 -36.05 -6.65
N GLU A 270 0.64 -36.48 -7.02
CA GLU A 270 0.98 -37.91 -7.09
C GLU A 270 0.91 -38.58 -5.70
N TRP A 271 1.33 -37.87 -4.65
CA TRP A 271 1.22 -38.34 -3.27
C TRP A 271 -0.23 -38.59 -2.86
N VAL A 272 -1.12 -37.63 -3.12
CA VAL A 272 -2.56 -37.78 -2.87
C VAL A 272 -3.13 -38.98 -3.65
N ALA A 273 -2.73 -39.15 -4.91
CA ALA A 273 -3.16 -40.30 -5.71
C ALA A 273 -2.65 -41.62 -5.12
N LYS A 274 -1.39 -41.69 -4.73
CA LYS A 274 -0.76 -42.89 -4.13
C LYS A 274 -1.47 -43.33 -2.86
N ILE A 275 -1.86 -42.39 -1.99
CA ILE A 275 -2.65 -42.69 -0.78
C ILE A 275 -3.94 -43.44 -1.15
N GLN A 276 -4.64 -43.05 -2.21
CA GLN A 276 -5.87 -43.72 -2.62
C GLN A 276 -5.62 -45.13 -3.17
N PHE A 277 -4.53 -45.34 -3.92
CA PHE A 277 -4.16 -46.68 -4.38
C PHE A 277 -3.84 -47.62 -3.23
N VAL A 278 -3.16 -47.13 -2.19
CA VAL A 278 -2.90 -47.91 -0.97
C VAL A 278 -4.21 -48.24 -0.25
N LYS A 279 -5.09 -47.25 -0.06
CA LYS A 279 -6.42 -47.46 0.56
C LYS A 279 -7.27 -48.48 -0.20
N CYS A 280 -7.17 -48.53 -1.52
CA CYS A 280 -7.96 -49.43 -2.37
C CYS A 280 -7.26 -50.75 -2.71
N GLU A 281 -6.10 -51.08 -2.13
CA GLU A 281 -5.32 -52.28 -2.53
C GLU A 281 -6.13 -53.58 -2.40
N HIS A 282 -6.80 -53.80 -1.27
CA HIS A 282 -7.64 -54.98 -1.06
C HIS A 282 -8.84 -55.02 -2.01
N HIS A 283 -9.44 -53.86 -2.30
CA HIS A 283 -10.54 -53.74 -3.25
C HIS A 283 -10.09 -54.09 -4.67
N ALA A 284 -8.94 -53.59 -5.10
CA ALA A 284 -8.32 -53.90 -6.38
C ALA A 284 -8.05 -55.41 -6.52
N ALA A 285 -7.45 -56.02 -5.49
CA ALA A 285 -7.15 -57.45 -5.46
C ALA A 285 -8.43 -58.30 -5.54
N ARG A 286 -9.49 -57.90 -4.83
CA ARG A 286 -10.80 -58.58 -4.86
C ARG A 286 -11.43 -58.49 -6.25
N ARG A 287 -11.53 -57.29 -6.83
CA ARG A 287 -12.09 -57.11 -8.19
C ARG A 287 -11.32 -57.92 -9.23
N ARG A 288 -9.99 -57.87 -9.20
CA ARG A 288 -9.14 -58.67 -10.10
C ARG A 288 -9.44 -60.17 -9.98
N ARG A 289 -9.57 -60.71 -8.76
CA ARG A 289 -9.90 -62.13 -8.55
C ARG A 289 -11.31 -62.45 -9.09
N THR A 290 -12.28 -61.57 -8.87
CA THR A 290 -13.64 -61.74 -9.41
C THR A 290 -13.63 -61.75 -10.94
N ASP A 291 -12.93 -60.82 -11.58
CA ASP A 291 -12.85 -60.76 -13.05
C ASP A 291 -12.16 -62.02 -13.62
N ILE A 292 -11.04 -62.46 -13.03
CA ILE A 292 -10.34 -63.68 -13.44
C ILE A 292 -11.26 -64.89 -13.30
N ARG A 293 -11.98 -64.99 -12.18
CA ARG A 293 -12.96 -66.06 -11.96
C ARG A 293 -14.07 -66.04 -13.01
N ALA A 294 -14.66 -64.88 -13.31
CA ALA A 294 -15.70 -64.74 -14.32
C ALA A 294 -15.19 -65.11 -15.72
N MET A 295 -13.95 -64.73 -16.06
CA MET A 295 -13.32 -65.14 -17.32
C MET A 295 -13.09 -66.66 -17.40
N HIS A 296 -12.72 -67.31 -16.29
CA HIS A 296 -12.65 -68.78 -16.24
C HIS A 296 -14.03 -69.44 -16.37
N GLU A 297 -15.05 -68.94 -15.68
CA GLU A 297 -16.44 -69.43 -15.78
C GLU A 297 -16.98 -69.26 -17.21
N LEU A 298 -16.67 -68.14 -17.88
CA LEU A 298 -17.01 -67.91 -19.27
C LEU A 298 -16.26 -68.85 -20.23
N THR A 299 -15.00 -69.17 -19.93
CA THR A 299 -14.20 -70.16 -20.68
C THR A 299 -14.81 -71.55 -20.57
N GLY A 300 -15.22 -71.96 -19.37
CA GLY A 300 -15.90 -73.24 -19.15
C GLY A 300 -17.22 -73.31 -19.91
N LEU A 301 -18.03 -72.24 -19.88
CA LEU A 301 -19.27 -72.18 -20.65
C LEU A 301 -19.03 -72.29 -22.16
N ALA A 302 -17.98 -71.67 -22.69
CA ALA A 302 -17.60 -71.81 -24.11
C ALA A 302 -17.17 -73.24 -24.47
N ARG A 303 -16.58 -73.97 -23.52
CA ARG A 303 -16.14 -75.39 -23.65
C ARG A 303 -17.22 -76.43 -23.28
N ALA A 304 -18.46 -76.00 -23.15
CA ALA A 304 -19.60 -76.84 -22.76
C ALA A 304 -19.53 -77.46 -21.35
N GLU A 305 -18.85 -76.81 -20.41
CA GLU A 305 -18.90 -77.15 -18.99
C GLU A 305 -20.23 -76.71 -18.34
N LEU A 306 -20.49 -77.23 -17.13
CA LEU A 306 -21.69 -76.89 -16.37
C LEU A 306 -21.71 -75.41 -15.97
N PRO A 307 -22.88 -74.74 -16.03
CA PRO A 307 -22.99 -73.35 -15.61
C PRO A 307 -22.72 -73.17 -14.11
N PRO A 308 -22.20 -72.00 -13.68
CA PRO A 308 -21.93 -71.74 -12.28
C PRO A 308 -23.21 -71.81 -11.43
N ALA A 309 -23.10 -72.34 -10.21
CA ALA A 309 -24.22 -72.47 -9.27
C ALA A 309 -24.88 -71.12 -8.94
N ASN A 310 -24.11 -70.03 -8.95
CA ASN A 310 -24.60 -68.66 -8.87
C ASN A 310 -24.17 -67.88 -10.12
N PRO A 311 -25.07 -67.63 -11.10
CA PRO A 311 -24.71 -66.94 -12.33
C PRO A 311 -24.65 -65.41 -12.19
N ALA A 312 -25.11 -64.83 -11.07
CA ALA A 312 -25.21 -63.38 -10.92
C ALA A 312 -23.86 -62.64 -11.13
N PRO A 313 -22.73 -63.07 -10.55
CA PRO A 313 -21.44 -62.40 -10.77
C PRO A 313 -20.98 -62.47 -12.23
N LEU A 314 -21.29 -63.55 -12.94
CA LEU A 314 -20.98 -63.69 -14.35
C LEU A 314 -21.88 -62.79 -15.20
N ILE A 315 -23.17 -62.69 -14.88
CA ILE A 315 -24.10 -61.76 -15.55
C ILE A 315 -23.62 -60.31 -15.38
N ASP A 316 -23.20 -59.92 -14.17
CA ASP A 316 -22.64 -58.60 -13.90
C ASP A 316 -21.38 -58.34 -14.75
N PHE A 317 -20.51 -59.34 -14.88
CA PHE A 317 -19.33 -59.27 -15.74
C PHE A 317 -19.69 -59.14 -17.23
N LEU A 318 -20.71 -59.85 -17.71
CA LEU A 318 -21.16 -59.78 -19.10
C LEU A 318 -21.76 -58.39 -19.43
N ALA A 319 -22.40 -57.75 -18.46
CA ALA A 319 -22.93 -56.39 -18.60
C ALA A 319 -21.82 -55.33 -18.60
N ALA A 320 -20.72 -55.56 -17.88
CA ALA A 320 -19.56 -54.67 -17.82
C ALA A 320 -18.23 -55.45 -17.88
N PRO A 321 -17.78 -55.87 -19.09
CA PRO A 321 -16.59 -56.69 -19.24
C PRO A 321 -15.33 -56.01 -18.70
N CYS A 322 -14.36 -56.81 -18.27
CA CYS A 322 -13.13 -56.27 -17.71
C CYS A 322 -12.31 -55.46 -18.72
N PRO A 323 -11.50 -54.48 -18.25
CA PRO A 323 -10.72 -53.60 -19.11
C PRO A 323 -9.78 -54.32 -20.07
N GLU A 324 -9.15 -55.43 -19.63
CA GLU A 324 -8.22 -56.21 -20.45
C GLU A 324 -8.91 -56.78 -21.68
N LEU A 325 -10.14 -57.27 -21.53
CA LEU A 325 -10.93 -57.81 -22.63
C LEU A 325 -11.39 -56.69 -23.58
N LEU A 326 -11.86 -55.57 -23.04
CA LEU A 326 -12.25 -54.39 -23.83
C LEU A 326 -11.08 -53.74 -24.58
N ARG A 327 -9.85 -53.90 -24.08
CA ARG A 327 -8.64 -53.40 -24.75
C ARG A 327 -8.30 -54.22 -25.99
N VAL A 328 -8.52 -55.54 -25.93
CA VAL A 328 -8.25 -56.45 -27.06
C VAL A 328 -9.40 -56.42 -28.07
N LEU A 329 -10.64 -56.43 -27.60
CA LEU A 329 -11.84 -56.35 -28.44
C LEU A 329 -12.87 -55.38 -27.82
N PRO A 330 -12.89 -54.10 -28.26
CA PRO A 330 -13.79 -53.09 -27.69
C PRO A 330 -15.29 -53.42 -27.82
N SER A 331 -15.66 -54.19 -28.84
CA SER A 331 -17.03 -54.63 -29.13
C SER A 331 -17.34 -56.04 -28.60
N VAL A 332 -16.52 -56.59 -27.70
CA VAL A 332 -16.63 -58.00 -27.24
C VAL A 332 -18.02 -58.41 -26.81
N ALA A 333 -18.76 -57.53 -26.12
CA ALA A 333 -20.12 -57.83 -25.67
C ALA A 333 -21.10 -58.06 -26.84
N THR A 334 -20.94 -57.31 -27.93
CA THR A 334 -21.73 -57.46 -29.15
C THR A 334 -21.24 -58.64 -29.97
N ASP A 335 -19.94 -58.72 -30.23
CA ASP A 335 -19.33 -59.74 -31.09
C ASP A 335 -19.50 -61.15 -30.52
N MET A 336 -19.45 -61.28 -29.19
CA MET A 336 -19.62 -62.54 -28.47
C MET A 336 -21.04 -62.72 -27.91
N ARG A 337 -21.99 -61.86 -28.30
CA ARG A 337 -23.42 -61.94 -27.96
C ARG A 337 -23.67 -62.13 -26.45
N PHE A 338 -23.01 -61.33 -25.62
CA PHE A 338 -23.09 -61.42 -24.16
C PHE A 338 -24.50 -61.16 -23.63
N ASP A 339 -25.34 -60.41 -24.35
CA ASP A 339 -26.74 -60.21 -23.98
C ASP A 339 -27.56 -61.51 -24.10
N MET A 340 -27.30 -62.31 -25.14
CA MET A 340 -27.91 -63.63 -25.34
C MET A 340 -27.49 -64.59 -24.23
N LEU A 341 -26.19 -64.59 -23.90
CA LEU A 341 -25.65 -65.40 -22.80
C LEU A 341 -26.26 -64.99 -21.45
N ALA A 342 -26.31 -63.70 -21.14
CA ALA A 342 -26.90 -63.21 -19.90
C ALA A 342 -28.38 -63.61 -19.77
N LYS A 343 -29.15 -63.53 -20.87
CA LYS A 343 -30.55 -64.00 -20.90
C LYS A 343 -30.65 -65.51 -20.65
N ALA A 344 -29.75 -66.31 -21.21
CA ALA A 344 -29.73 -67.77 -21.02
C ALA A 344 -29.48 -68.15 -19.56
N LEU A 345 -28.53 -67.47 -18.90
CA LEU A 345 -28.13 -67.76 -17.52
C LEU A 345 -29.22 -67.52 -16.47
N VAL A 346 -30.21 -66.65 -16.77
CA VAL A 346 -31.35 -66.37 -15.88
C VAL A 346 -32.48 -67.40 -16.02
N ARG A 347 -32.46 -68.25 -17.06
CA ARG A 347 -33.54 -69.22 -17.32
C ARG A 347 -33.46 -70.47 -16.44
N PRO A 348 -34.59 -71.19 -16.27
CA PRO A 348 -34.59 -72.50 -15.62
C PRO A 348 -33.64 -73.50 -16.31
N PRO A 349 -33.16 -74.54 -15.61
CA PRO A 349 -32.15 -75.47 -16.13
C PRO A 349 -32.48 -76.10 -17.49
N GLU A 350 -33.75 -76.47 -17.71
CA GLU A 350 -34.22 -77.14 -18.93
C GLU A 350 -34.13 -76.22 -20.17
N GLU A 351 -34.55 -74.97 -20.05
CA GLU A 351 -34.45 -73.97 -21.13
C GLU A 351 -33.02 -73.43 -21.31
N ARG A 352 -32.26 -73.38 -20.21
CA ARG A 352 -30.88 -72.85 -20.18
C ARG A 352 -29.95 -73.64 -21.09
N ALA A 353 -30.04 -74.98 -21.08
CA ALA A 353 -29.17 -75.83 -21.88
C ALA A 353 -29.29 -75.51 -23.39
N ALA A 354 -30.52 -75.49 -23.91
CA ALA A 354 -30.79 -75.18 -25.31
C ALA A 354 -30.34 -73.77 -25.71
N LEU A 355 -30.53 -72.77 -24.84
CA LEU A 355 -30.10 -71.40 -25.10
C LEU A 355 -28.57 -71.24 -25.05
N LEU A 356 -27.87 -71.98 -24.19
CA LEU A 356 -26.41 -72.00 -24.17
C LEU A 356 -25.84 -72.65 -25.43
N ASP A 357 -26.44 -73.73 -25.93
CA ASP A 357 -26.05 -74.34 -27.21
C ASP A 357 -26.26 -73.39 -28.37
N SER A 358 -27.39 -72.68 -28.39
CA SER A 358 -27.68 -71.65 -29.39
C SER A 358 -26.68 -70.49 -29.34
N TRP A 359 -26.28 -70.06 -28.15
CA TRP A 359 -25.24 -69.04 -27.99
C TRP A 359 -23.87 -69.53 -28.51
N ARG A 360 -23.44 -70.74 -28.15
CA ARG A 360 -22.16 -71.31 -28.62
C ARG A 360 -22.11 -71.43 -30.14
N ALA A 361 -23.21 -71.87 -30.76
CA ALA A 361 -23.32 -71.96 -32.22
C ALA A 361 -23.26 -70.59 -32.91
N ALA A 362 -23.52 -69.50 -32.18
CA ALA A 362 -23.56 -68.14 -32.70
C ALA A 362 -22.23 -67.36 -32.53
N ILE A 363 -21.22 -67.97 -31.92
CA ILE A 363 -19.89 -67.37 -31.70
C ILE A 363 -18.78 -68.32 -32.19
N ALA A 364 -17.51 -67.88 -32.12
CA ALA A 364 -16.34 -68.72 -32.32
C ALA A 364 -15.70 -69.08 -30.95
N PRO A 365 -16.00 -70.24 -30.35
CA PRO A 365 -15.61 -70.56 -28.97
C PRO A 365 -14.10 -70.55 -28.74
N GLU A 366 -13.31 -71.07 -29.69
CA GLU A 366 -11.85 -71.13 -29.58
C GLU A 366 -11.22 -69.73 -29.58
N SER A 367 -11.78 -68.83 -30.39
CA SER A 367 -11.34 -67.43 -30.44
C SER A 367 -11.67 -66.71 -29.13
N LEU A 368 -12.84 -66.94 -28.56
CA LEU A 368 -13.21 -66.42 -27.25
C LEU A 368 -12.28 -66.96 -26.15
N CYS A 369 -12.00 -68.26 -26.12
CA CYS A 369 -11.08 -68.84 -25.13
C CYS A 369 -9.68 -68.21 -25.20
N MET A 370 -9.11 -68.04 -26.40
CA MET A 370 -7.80 -67.37 -26.55
C MET A 370 -7.81 -65.92 -26.05
N LEU A 371 -8.89 -65.18 -26.34
CA LEU A 371 -9.05 -63.80 -25.86
C LEU A 371 -9.13 -63.75 -24.32
N LEU A 372 -9.86 -64.68 -23.71
CA LEU A 372 -10.00 -64.77 -22.25
C LEU A 372 -8.70 -65.18 -21.57
N GLU A 373 -7.98 -66.16 -22.10
CA GLU A 373 -6.67 -66.59 -21.58
C GLU A 373 -5.65 -65.44 -21.61
N SER A 374 -5.60 -64.69 -22.72
CA SER A 374 -4.78 -63.48 -22.84
C SER A 374 -5.20 -62.38 -21.84
N ALA A 375 -6.50 -62.13 -21.70
CA ALA A 375 -7.02 -61.14 -20.76
C ALA A 375 -6.73 -61.52 -19.29
N ILE A 376 -6.83 -62.80 -18.92
CA ILE A 376 -6.45 -63.32 -17.60
C ILE A 376 -4.96 -63.06 -17.34
N HIS A 377 -4.08 -63.40 -18.29
CA HIS A 377 -2.64 -63.17 -18.16
C HIS A 377 -2.32 -61.68 -17.90
N HIS A 378 -2.94 -60.77 -18.66
CA HIS A 378 -2.77 -59.34 -18.46
C HIS A 378 -3.33 -58.84 -17.12
N ALA A 379 -4.48 -59.35 -16.69
CA ALA A 379 -5.07 -58.99 -15.41
C ALA A 379 -4.18 -59.42 -14.23
N GLN A 380 -3.52 -60.59 -14.32
CA GLN A 380 -2.58 -61.08 -13.30
C GLN A 380 -1.33 -60.21 -13.18
N GLN A 381 -0.80 -59.74 -14.31
CA GLN A 381 0.41 -58.90 -14.36
C GLN A 381 0.16 -57.43 -14.07
N TRP A 382 -1.10 -57.00 -13.99
CA TRP A 382 -1.46 -55.60 -13.79
C TRP A 382 -0.85 -55.01 -12.51
N ARG A 383 -0.30 -53.80 -12.66
CA ARG A 383 0.19 -52.95 -11.56
C ARG A 383 -0.49 -51.59 -11.61
N PRO A 384 -0.79 -50.98 -10.45
CA PRO A 384 -1.39 -49.66 -10.39
C PRO A 384 -0.44 -48.59 -10.95
N SER A 385 -1.00 -47.63 -11.69
CA SER A 385 -0.30 -46.44 -12.17
C SER A 385 -0.83 -45.24 -11.41
N HIS A 386 0.03 -44.53 -10.68
CA HIS A 386 -0.36 -43.38 -9.84
C HIS A 386 -0.85 -42.17 -10.65
N PHE A 387 -0.58 -42.15 -11.95
CA PHE A 387 -1.09 -41.14 -12.88
C PHE A 387 -2.14 -41.73 -13.83
N LEU A 388 -3.32 -41.10 -13.90
CA LEU A 388 -4.37 -41.46 -14.85
C LEU A 388 -4.58 -40.36 -15.89
N ASN A 389 -3.98 -40.51 -17.09
CA ASN A 389 -4.30 -39.64 -18.23
C ASN A 389 -5.82 -39.59 -18.49
N CYS A 390 -6.45 -38.49 -18.12
CA CYS A 390 -7.90 -38.31 -18.10
C CYS A 390 -8.35 -37.08 -18.90
N LEU A 391 -7.41 -36.19 -19.25
CA LEU A 391 -7.64 -35.03 -20.09
C LEU A 391 -7.01 -35.20 -21.48
N ARG A 392 -7.63 -34.59 -22.48
CA ARG A 392 -7.11 -34.45 -23.84
C ARG A 392 -7.15 -32.98 -24.26
N ARG A 393 -6.03 -32.49 -24.78
CA ARG A 393 -5.94 -31.19 -25.45
C ARG A 393 -6.37 -31.30 -26.91
N HIS A 394 -7.10 -30.31 -27.39
CA HIS A 394 -7.62 -30.22 -28.75
C HIS A 394 -7.04 -28.99 -29.46
N THR A 395 -6.86 -29.09 -30.77
CA THR A 395 -6.40 -27.95 -31.59
C THR A 395 -7.46 -26.86 -31.72
N LYS A 396 -8.74 -27.21 -31.57
CA LYS A 396 -9.88 -26.29 -31.56
C LYS A 396 -10.65 -26.43 -30.24
N PRO A 397 -11.40 -25.39 -29.81
CA PRO A 397 -12.24 -25.48 -28.62
C PRO A 397 -13.16 -26.71 -28.67
N SER A 398 -13.20 -27.46 -27.57
CA SER A 398 -14.02 -28.67 -27.45
C SER A 398 -15.48 -28.31 -27.19
N ALA A 399 -16.41 -29.03 -27.83
CA ALA A 399 -17.83 -28.92 -27.53
C ALA A 399 -18.19 -29.36 -26.10
N ARG A 400 -17.32 -30.17 -25.47
CA ARG A 400 -17.43 -30.60 -24.06
C ARG A 400 -16.17 -30.18 -23.30
N ALA A 401 -15.86 -28.90 -23.37
CA ALA A 401 -14.73 -28.30 -22.67
C ALA A 401 -14.84 -28.49 -21.14
N LEU A 402 -13.69 -28.39 -20.46
CA LEU A 402 -13.65 -28.30 -19.00
C LEU A 402 -14.38 -27.05 -18.50
N PRO A 403 -14.84 -27.04 -17.22
CA PRO A 403 -15.50 -25.87 -16.64
C PRO A 403 -14.58 -24.64 -16.70
N ALA A 404 -15.14 -23.47 -16.99
CA ALA A 404 -14.38 -22.22 -17.01
C ALA A 404 -13.87 -21.84 -15.62
N GLN A 405 -12.65 -21.28 -15.54
CA GLN A 405 -12.04 -20.86 -14.29
C GLN A 405 -12.58 -19.47 -13.90
N SER A 406 -13.37 -19.37 -12.84
CA SER A 406 -14.03 -18.11 -12.45
C SER A 406 -13.07 -17.05 -11.92
N TRP A 407 -11.85 -17.42 -11.49
CA TRP A 407 -10.84 -16.48 -11.00
C TRP A 407 -9.84 -16.00 -12.06
N VAL A 408 -9.82 -16.60 -13.25
CA VAL A 408 -8.91 -16.23 -14.34
C VAL A 408 -9.59 -16.37 -15.70
N ASP A 409 -9.43 -15.37 -16.57
CA ASP A 409 -9.91 -15.41 -17.95
C ASP A 409 -8.91 -16.18 -18.83
N ASN A 410 -8.99 -17.51 -18.80
CA ASN A 410 -8.09 -18.41 -19.51
C ASN A 410 -8.81 -19.15 -20.65
N ALA A 411 -8.62 -18.69 -21.89
CA ALA A 411 -9.22 -19.31 -23.06
C ALA A 411 -8.72 -20.75 -23.33
N GLU A 412 -7.50 -21.09 -22.88
CA GLU A 412 -6.94 -22.43 -23.10
C GLU A 412 -7.79 -23.53 -22.46
N ILE A 413 -8.52 -23.25 -21.37
CA ILE A 413 -9.39 -24.26 -20.71
C ILE A 413 -10.44 -24.83 -21.68
N ALA A 414 -10.87 -24.05 -22.67
CA ALA A 414 -11.84 -24.48 -23.68
C ALA A 414 -11.28 -25.55 -24.63
N HIS A 415 -9.95 -25.66 -24.73
CA HIS A 415 -9.24 -26.64 -25.55
C HIS A 415 -9.02 -27.97 -24.84
N TRP A 416 -9.42 -28.10 -23.58
CA TRP A 416 -9.28 -29.32 -22.81
C TRP A 416 -10.63 -30.00 -22.61
N SER A 417 -10.67 -31.32 -22.72
CA SER A 417 -11.84 -32.12 -22.34
C SER A 417 -11.42 -33.42 -21.68
N LEU A 418 -12.37 -34.09 -21.04
CA LEU A 418 -12.18 -35.46 -20.59
C LEU A 418 -11.94 -36.39 -21.80
N VAL A 419 -11.11 -37.42 -21.61
CA VAL A 419 -10.96 -38.53 -22.58
C VAL A 419 -12.29 -39.26 -22.76
N SER A 420 -12.49 -39.94 -23.88
CA SER A 420 -13.74 -40.67 -24.15
C SER A 420 -14.00 -41.78 -23.12
N LYS A 421 -15.28 -42.02 -22.81
CA LYS A 421 -15.76 -43.12 -21.95
C LYS A 421 -15.14 -44.47 -22.31
N THR A 422 -15.03 -44.77 -23.60
CA THR A 422 -14.46 -46.02 -24.14
C THR A 422 -12.99 -46.19 -23.74
N VAL A 423 -12.15 -45.18 -24.00
CA VAL A 423 -10.73 -45.16 -23.60
C VAL A 423 -10.57 -45.32 -22.09
N HIS A 424 -11.45 -44.71 -21.29
CA HIS A 424 -11.42 -44.89 -19.84
C HIS A 424 -11.78 -46.32 -19.42
N ALA A 425 -12.83 -46.91 -20.01
CA ALA A 425 -13.28 -48.27 -19.70
C ALA A 425 -12.23 -49.35 -20.04
N GLN A 426 -11.36 -49.10 -21.01
CA GLN A 426 -10.24 -49.97 -21.38
C GLN A 426 -9.08 -49.97 -20.36
N ARG A 427 -9.17 -49.18 -19.30
CA ARG A 427 -8.12 -49.06 -18.29
C ARG A 427 -8.54 -49.63 -16.94
N ARG A 428 -7.80 -50.65 -16.47
CA ARG A 428 -7.90 -51.09 -15.07
C ARG A 428 -7.29 -50.06 -14.14
N THR A 429 -8.10 -49.56 -13.20
CA THR A 429 -7.70 -48.59 -12.18
C THR A 429 -7.49 -49.24 -10.81
N GLY A 430 -8.32 -50.21 -10.43
CA GLY A 430 -8.29 -50.81 -9.09
C GLY A 430 -8.81 -49.90 -7.97
N LEU A 431 -9.38 -48.74 -8.30
CA LEU A 431 -9.90 -47.78 -7.33
C LEU A 431 -11.39 -48.02 -7.07
N ASP A 432 -11.86 -47.71 -5.87
CA ASP A 432 -13.30 -47.56 -5.60
C ASP A 432 -13.82 -46.21 -6.12
N ALA A 433 -15.11 -45.93 -5.97
CA ALA A 433 -15.71 -44.72 -6.52
C ALA A 433 -15.08 -43.43 -5.95
N THR A 434 -14.82 -43.39 -4.64
CA THR A 434 -14.17 -42.26 -3.96
C THR A 434 -12.73 -42.10 -4.44
N GLY A 435 -11.94 -43.18 -4.40
CA GLY A 435 -10.54 -43.16 -4.83
C GLY A 435 -10.39 -42.77 -6.30
N LEU A 436 -11.28 -43.25 -7.17
CA LEU A 436 -11.25 -42.93 -8.60
C LEU A 436 -11.47 -41.44 -8.86
N ARG A 437 -12.44 -40.82 -8.18
CA ARG A 437 -12.70 -39.37 -8.29
C ARG A 437 -11.48 -38.55 -7.87
N ILE A 438 -10.90 -38.88 -6.73
CA ILE A 438 -9.71 -38.19 -6.19
C ILE A 438 -8.52 -38.33 -7.14
N VAL A 439 -8.22 -39.54 -7.63
CA VAL A 439 -7.09 -39.78 -8.52
C VAL A 439 -7.30 -39.13 -9.89
N LEU A 440 -8.51 -39.17 -10.44
CA LEU A 440 -8.83 -38.50 -11.71
C LEU A 440 -8.69 -36.98 -11.60
N MET A 441 -9.15 -36.39 -10.51
CA MET A 441 -8.98 -34.96 -10.24
C MET A 441 -7.51 -34.59 -10.03
N SER A 442 -6.76 -35.37 -9.24
CA SER A 442 -5.32 -35.18 -9.04
C SER A 442 -4.58 -35.26 -10.37
N SER A 443 -4.88 -36.25 -11.20
CA SER A 443 -4.28 -36.42 -12.52
C SER A 443 -4.66 -35.29 -13.47
N ALA A 444 -5.90 -34.81 -13.43
CA ALA A 444 -6.32 -33.65 -14.21
C ALA A 444 -5.53 -32.40 -13.82
N LEU A 445 -5.36 -32.15 -12.52
CA LEU A 445 -4.55 -31.03 -12.03
C LEU A 445 -3.07 -31.17 -12.39
N MET A 446 -2.50 -32.39 -12.36
CA MET A 446 -1.15 -32.66 -12.86
C MET A 446 -1.01 -32.32 -14.35
N GLN A 447 -1.98 -32.75 -15.18
CA GLN A 447 -1.96 -32.47 -16.63
C GLN A 447 -2.06 -30.98 -16.92
N LEU A 448 -2.97 -30.26 -16.24
CA LEU A 448 -3.13 -28.82 -16.41
C LEU A 448 -1.90 -28.06 -15.91
N SER A 449 -1.36 -28.46 -14.75
CA SER A 449 -0.15 -27.83 -14.20
C SER A 449 1.07 -28.04 -15.10
N GLY A 450 1.20 -29.20 -15.74
CA GLY A 450 2.30 -29.52 -16.66
C GLY A 450 2.27 -28.74 -17.98
N ASP A 451 1.11 -28.21 -18.39
CA ASP A 451 0.98 -27.40 -19.61
C ASP A 451 1.51 -25.95 -19.43
N GLY A 452 1.69 -25.49 -18.19
CA GLY A 452 2.32 -24.20 -17.86
C GLY A 452 1.42 -22.95 -18.01
N HIS A 453 0.25 -23.08 -18.65
CA HIS A 453 -0.72 -21.98 -18.81
C HIS A 453 -1.72 -21.87 -17.65
N PHE A 454 -1.75 -22.85 -16.73
CA PHE A 454 -2.71 -22.93 -15.63
C PHE A 454 -2.04 -22.63 -14.29
N PHE A 455 -2.84 -22.10 -13.34
CA PHE A 455 -2.40 -21.80 -11.97
C PHE A 455 -1.18 -20.86 -11.91
N VAL A 456 -1.13 -19.90 -12.84
CA VAL A 456 -0.02 -18.96 -12.96
C VAL A 456 0.01 -18.04 -11.73
N PRO A 457 1.17 -17.94 -11.05
CA PRO A 457 1.30 -17.11 -9.86
C PRO A 457 1.10 -15.63 -10.20
N GLY A 458 0.32 -14.92 -9.37
CA GLY A 458 0.07 -13.49 -9.56
C GLY A 458 -0.84 -13.16 -10.74
N VAL A 459 -1.77 -14.06 -11.11
CA VAL A 459 -2.72 -13.85 -12.21
C VAL A 459 -4.15 -14.10 -11.73
N MET A 460 -4.97 -13.05 -11.74
CA MET A 460 -6.39 -13.17 -11.39
C MET A 460 -7.25 -12.16 -12.12
N ARG A 461 -8.57 -12.37 -12.11
CA ARG A 461 -9.53 -11.46 -12.74
C ARG A 461 -9.59 -10.09 -12.07
N CYS A 462 -9.71 -9.06 -12.91
CA CYS A 462 -9.77 -7.68 -12.46
C CYS A 462 -10.96 -7.39 -11.54
N GLU A 463 -12.11 -8.03 -11.74
CA GLU A 463 -13.30 -7.76 -10.92
C GLU A 463 -13.12 -8.21 -9.46
N MET A 464 -12.49 -9.37 -9.25
CA MET A 464 -12.19 -9.89 -7.91
C MET A 464 -11.17 -8.99 -7.21
N MET A 465 -10.08 -8.64 -7.89
CA MET A 465 -9.06 -7.75 -7.34
C MET A 465 -9.65 -6.37 -7.00
N TRP A 466 -10.44 -5.78 -7.90
CA TRP A 466 -11.06 -4.47 -7.70
C TRP A 466 -11.98 -4.44 -6.47
N ARG A 467 -12.84 -5.45 -6.31
CA ARG A 467 -13.75 -5.55 -5.16
C ARG A 467 -12.97 -5.57 -3.84
N MET A 468 -11.93 -6.40 -3.76
CA MET A 468 -11.12 -6.54 -2.55
C MET A 468 -10.32 -5.26 -2.26
N CYS A 469 -9.70 -4.68 -3.28
CA CYS A 469 -8.97 -3.42 -3.12
C CYS A 469 -9.91 -2.29 -2.65
N GLY A 470 -11.14 -2.21 -3.15
CA GLY A 470 -12.11 -1.20 -2.70
C GLY A 470 -12.46 -1.28 -1.20
N MET A 471 -12.51 -2.48 -0.62
CA MET A 471 -12.74 -2.65 0.82
C MET A 471 -11.52 -2.22 1.63
N HIS A 472 -10.34 -2.68 1.22
CA HIS A 472 -9.07 -2.35 1.88
C HIS A 472 -8.69 -0.87 1.76
N GLU A 473 -9.11 -0.19 0.68
CA GLU A 473 -8.82 1.23 0.47
C GLU A 473 -9.56 2.07 1.51
N LYS A 474 -10.84 1.75 1.74
CA LYS A 474 -11.66 2.42 2.76
C LYS A 474 -11.07 2.21 4.15
N ALA A 475 -10.72 0.97 4.50
CA ALA A 475 -10.14 0.64 5.80
C ALA A 475 -8.79 1.35 6.02
N SER A 476 -7.88 1.24 5.04
CA SER A 476 -6.54 1.84 5.13
C SER A 476 -6.61 3.37 5.15
N SER A 477 -7.48 3.97 4.34
CA SER A 477 -7.68 5.43 4.32
C SER A 477 -8.28 5.93 5.63
N HIS A 478 -9.31 5.25 6.15
CA HIS A 478 -9.89 5.60 7.44
C HIS A 478 -8.85 5.53 8.54
N ALA A 479 -8.09 4.43 8.61
CA ALA A 479 -7.06 4.25 9.61
C ALA A 479 -5.96 5.30 9.54
N TYR A 480 -5.46 5.61 8.33
CA TYR A 480 -4.46 6.64 8.11
C TYR A 480 -4.95 8.00 8.65
N HIS A 481 -6.19 8.39 8.33
CA HIS A 481 -6.76 9.66 8.81
C HIS A 481 -7.01 9.65 10.32
N THR A 482 -7.53 8.55 10.87
CA THR A 482 -7.76 8.40 12.32
C THR A 482 -6.46 8.46 13.10
N LEU A 483 -5.42 7.72 12.68
CA LEU A 483 -4.10 7.74 13.32
C LEU A 483 -3.44 9.12 13.20
N SER A 484 -3.59 9.79 12.05
CA SER A 484 -3.13 11.18 11.86
C SER A 484 -3.83 12.13 12.83
N GLY A 485 -5.15 11.99 12.99
CA GLY A 485 -5.95 12.79 13.93
C GLY A 485 -5.61 12.50 15.39
N GLN A 486 -5.32 11.25 15.74
CA GLN A 486 -4.89 10.85 17.09
C GLN A 486 -3.48 11.36 17.44
N MET A 487 -2.60 11.49 16.45
CA MET A 487 -1.25 12.00 16.64
C MET A 487 -1.22 13.53 16.83
N TRP A 488 -2.16 14.25 16.19
CA TRP A 488 -2.18 15.71 16.17
C TRP A 488 -2.15 16.40 17.55
N PRO A 489 -2.94 15.97 18.57
CA PRO A 489 -2.90 16.58 19.89
C PRO A 489 -1.52 16.52 20.54
N TYR A 490 -0.75 15.45 20.32
CA TYR A 490 0.59 15.32 20.89
C TYR A 490 1.62 16.21 20.19
N MET A 491 1.36 16.57 18.93
CA MET A 491 2.23 17.42 18.14
C MET A 491 1.84 18.90 18.18
N ALA A 492 0.79 19.29 18.90
CA ALA A 492 0.27 20.66 18.88
C ALA A 492 1.29 21.72 19.39
N GLY A 493 2.19 21.35 20.30
CA GLY A 493 3.27 22.22 20.79
C GLY A 493 4.54 22.24 19.93
N GLU A 494 4.68 21.30 18.99
CA GLU A 494 5.86 21.15 18.12
C GLU A 494 6.03 22.32 17.13
N PRO A 495 4.96 22.86 16.50
CA PRO A 495 5.03 24.07 15.70
C PRO A 495 5.71 25.24 16.41
N TRP A 496 5.43 25.46 17.70
CA TRP A 496 6.09 26.53 18.46
C TRP A 496 7.57 26.23 18.68
N ARG A 497 7.94 25.00 19.05
CA ARG A 497 9.35 24.62 19.22
C ARG A 497 10.15 24.89 17.95
N ALA A 498 9.66 24.42 16.80
CA ALA A 498 10.28 24.63 15.50
C ALA A 498 10.35 26.13 15.14
N SER A 499 9.25 26.86 15.36
CA SER A 499 9.18 28.31 15.11
C SER A 499 10.14 29.11 15.98
N HIS A 500 10.27 28.74 17.25
CA HIS A 500 11.18 29.34 18.21
C HIS A 500 12.64 29.10 17.81
N GLU A 501 12.99 27.88 17.42
CA GLU A 501 14.33 27.56 16.90
C GLU A 501 14.65 28.33 15.61
N GLN A 502 13.69 28.45 14.68
CA GLN A 502 13.84 29.26 13.47
C GLN A 502 14.00 30.75 13.81
N MET A 503 13.26 31.27 14.80
CA MET A 503 13.39 32.66 15.25
C MET A 503 14.75 32.94 15.91
N LEU A 504 15.32 31.97 16.62
CA LEU A 504 16.68 32.09 17.14
C LEU A 504 17.73 32.07 16.01
N LYS A 505 17.46 31.35 14.92
CA LYS A 505 18.27 31.30 13.69
C LYS A 505 17.73 32.24 12.61
N TRP A 506 17.30 33.43 12.99
CA TRP A 506 16.61 34.35 12.08
C TRP A 506 17.48 34.87 10.93
N GLU A 507 18.81 34.98 11.11
CA GLU A 507 19.72 35.50 10.09
C GLU A 507 19.77 34.57 8.87
N GLY A 508 19.48 35.12 7.67
CA GLY A 508 19.42 34.35 6.43
C GLY A 508 18.16 33.48 6.27
N SER A 509 17.26 33.46 7.28
CA SER A 509 15.97 32.77 7.22
C SER A 509 14.91 33.57 6.44
N HIS A 510 13.80 32.92 6.10
CA HIS A 510 12.64 33.58 5.49
C HIS A 510 11.96 34.62 6.42
N MET A 511 12.29 34.65 7.72
CA MET A 511 11.72 35.60 8.69
C MET A 511 12.59 36.84 8.89
N GLU A 512 13.79 36.90 8.30
CA GLU A 512 14.76 37.97 8.56
C GLU A 512 14.17 39.36 8.28
N ASP A 513 13.59 39.56 7.10
CA ASP A 513 13.12 40.87 6.67
C ASP A 513 11.91 41.33 7.51
N ASP A 514 11.01 40.42 7.88
CA ASP A 514 9.88 40.73 8.75
C ASP A 514 10.32 41.09 10.18
N LEU A 515 11.30 40.37 10.73
CA LEU A 515 11.88 40.67 12.05
C LEU A 515 12.61 42.01 12.04
N ARG A 516 13.38 42.31 10.99
CA ARG A 516 14.03 43.62 10.80
C ARG A 516 12.99 44.75 10.70
N GLN A 517 11.92 44.51 9.96
CA GLN A 517 10.83 45.48 9.81
C GLN A 517 10.07 45.72 11.12
N ALA A 518 9.89 44.69 11.95
CA ALA A 518 9.33 44.84 13.29
C ALA A 518 10.28 45.62 14.22
N ALA A 519 11.57 45.29 14.19
CA ALA A 519 12.59 45.98 14.99
C ALA A 519 12.75 47.45 14.62
N ALA A 520 12.42 47.85 13.39
CA ALA A 520 12.60 49.21 12.90
C ALA A 520 11.84 50.27 13.71
N PHE A 521 10.75 49.91 14.38
CA PHE A 521 10.02 50.80 15.29
C PHE A 521 10.87 51.23 16.50
N LEU A 522 11.86 50.43 16.87
CA LEU A 522 12.72 50.65 18.04
C LEU A 522 14.02 51.40 17.73
N ASN A 523 14.23 51.83 16.49
CA ASN A 523 15.48 52.48 16.08
C ASN A 523 15.77 53.79 16.83
N GLY A 524 14.73 54.51 17.27
CA GLY A 524 14.86 55.74 18.07
C GLY A 524 15.31 55.55 19.52
N PHE A 525 15.59 54.31 19.92
CA PHE A 525 16.02 53.93 21.26
C PHE A 525 17.29 53.07 21.22
N SER A 526 18.07 53.14 22.29
CA SER A 526 19.25 52.30 22.52
C SER A 526 18.83 50.94 23.10
N MET A 527 19.70 49.92 23.01
CA MET A 527 19.38 48.62 23.62
C MET A 527 19.31 48.70 25.14
N ASN A 528 20.11 49.56 25.76
CA ASN A 528 20.07 49.71 27.21
C ASN A 528 18.75 50.34 27.67
N GLU A 529 18.17 51.29 26.92
CA GLU A 529 16.83 51.81 27.21
C GLU A 529 15.74 50.73 27.07
N ILE A 530 15.79 49.95 25.98
CA ILE A 530 14.84 48.86 25.72
C ILE A 530 14.95 47.78 26.81
N ALA A 531 16.17 47.33 27.10
CA ALA A 531 16.42 46.30 28.11
C ALA A 531 16.11 46.81 29.52
N TRP A 532 16.46 48.04 29.87
CA TRP A 532 16.15 48.62 31.18
C TRP A 532 14.63 48.65 31.44
N ARG A 533 13.84 48.98 30.41
CA ARG A 533 12.38 49.08 30.49
C ARG A 533 11.68 47.72 30.48
N PHE A 534 12.21 46.71 29.77
CA PHE A 534 11.48 45.46 29.50
C PHE A 534 12.18 44.15 29.95
N ALA A 535 13.45 44.17 30.36
CA ALA A 535 14.21 42.94 30.72
C ALA A 535 14.09 42.52 32.20
N GLN A 536 13.29 43.22 33.02
CA GLN A 536 13.20 42.98 34.47
C GLN A 536 12.06 42.02 34.86
N ARG A 537 12.24 41.31 35.99
CA ARG A 537 11.41 40.18 36.46
C ARG A 537 10.13 40.69 37.12
N ALA A 538 9.00 40.10 36.74
CA ALA A 538 7.60 40.42 37.08
C ALA A 538 7.19 40.39 38.58
N ASP A 539 8.09 40.71 39.51
CA ASP A 539 7.88 40.59 40.96
C ASP A 539 7.56 41.95 41.63
N LEU A 540 7.53 43.07 40.88
CA LEU A 540 7.25 44.41 41.42
C LEU A 540 5.86 44.96 41.00
N PRO A 541 5.08 45.58 41.91
CA PRO A 541 3.72 46.09 41.62
C PRO A 541 3.63 47.12 40.47
N HIS A 542 4.67 47.92 40.25
CA HIS A 542 4.72 48.90 39.16
C HIS A 542 4.85 48.24 37.78
N GLU A 543 5.46 47.05 37.72
CA GLU A 543 5.70 46.31 36.48
C GLU A 543 4.46 45.55 36.00
N LEU A 544 3.59 45.12 36.93
CA LEU A 544 2.27 44.53 36.62
C LEU A 544 1.37 45.50 35.85
N ASN A 545 1.37 46.79 36.22
CA ASN A 545 0.62 47.83 35.50
C ASN A 545 1.20 48.11 34.11
N LEU A 546 2.54 48.11 33.97
CA LEU A 546 3.21 48.25 32.68
C LEU A 546 2.90 47.07 31.76
N HIS A 547 2.94 45.84 32.30
CA HIS A 547 2.58 44.61 31.61
C HIS A 547 1.17 44.67 31.03
N GLY A 548 0.16 44.98 31.87
CA GLY A 548 -1.23 45.11 31.42
C GLY A 548 -1.44 46.19 30.35
N LYS A 549 -0.78 47.34 30.49
CA LYS A 549 -0.82 48.43 29.48
C LYS A 549 -0.26 47.96 28.14
N LEU A 550 0.94 47.36 28.13
CA LEU A 550 1.62 46.91 26.91
C LEU A 550 0.87 45.75 26.23
N VAL A 551 0.40 44.78 27.00
CA VAL A 551 -0.44 43.68 26.48
C VAL A 551 -1.69 44.24 25.80
N SER A 552 -2.38 45.20 26.43
CA SER A 552 -3.56 45.83 25.84
C SER A 552 -3.23 46.58 24.55
N MET A 553 -2.16 47.38 24.54
CA MET A 553 -1.73 48.15 23.37
C MET A 553 -1.32 47.25 22.21
N ALA A 554 -0.47 46.26 22.46
CA ALA A 554 -0.03 45.30 21.45
C ALA A 554 -1.22 44.48 20.92
N THR A 555 -2.08 43.98 21.80
CA THR A 555 -3.28 43.22 21.41
C THR A 555 -4.20 44.02 20.49
N ARG A 556 -4.39 45.33 20.72
CA ARG A 556 -5.19 46.19 19.82
C ARG A 556 -4.60 46.26 18.41
N LYS A 557 -3.27 46.30 18.32
CA LYS A 557 -2.50 46.41 17.07
C LYS A 557 -2.33 45.08 16.33
N MET A 558 -2.47 43.95 17.02
CA MET A 558 -2.33 42.62 16.41
C MET A 558 -3.41 42.34 15.34
N VAL A 559 -3.01 41.72 14.23
CA VAL A 559 -3.95 41.23 13.20
C VAL A 559 -4.65 39.95 13.66
N HIS A 560 -3.88 38.97 14.15
CA HIS A 560 -4.40 37.78 14.81
C HIS A 560 -4.37 37.97 16.32
N LYS A 561 -5.55 37.87 16.95
CA LYS A 561 -5.69 38.01 18.40
C LYS A 561 -5.30 36.70 19.11
N PRO A 562 -4.93 36.75 20.41
CA PRO A 562 -4.77 35.54 21.21
C PRO A 562 -6.01 34.64 21.13
N PRO A 563 -5.85 33.30 21.10
CA PRO A 563 -6.99 32.37 21.00
C PRO A 563 -7.99 32.51 22.16
N GLU A 564 -7.51 32.87 23.35
CA GLU A 564 -8.31 33.16 24.53
C GLU A 564 -8.00 34.56 25.05
N ALA A 565 -9.04 35.29 25.47
CA ALA A 565 -8.93 36.69 25.91
C ALA A 565 -8.09 36.87 27.19
N GLN A 566 -7.82 35.81 27.94
CA GLN A 566 -7.04 35.82 29.20
C GLN A 566 -5.62 35.28 29.01
N TYR A 567 -5.22 34.93 27.79
CA TYR A 567 -3.86 34.47 27.53
C TYR A 567 -2.91 35.66 27.55
N ASP A 568 -2.35 35.99 28.70
CA ASP A 568 -1.37 37.07 28.89
C ASP A 568 0.08 36.56 28.94
N GLU A 569 0.27 35.24 29.09
CA GLU A 569 1.59 34.60 29.21
C GLU A 569 2.44 34.69 27.92
N TRP A 570 1.84 35.01 26.76
CA TRP A 570 2.62 35.21 25.54
C TRP A 570 3.54 36.42 25.63
N TYR A 571 3.20 37.45 26.40
CA TYR A 571 4.00 38.66 26.51
C TYR A 571 5.39 38.36 27.08
N PRO A 572 5.54 37.78 28.30
CA PRO A 572 6.87 37.50 28.84
C PRO A 572 7.67 36.53 27.97
N ILE A 573 7.01 35.53 27.34
CA ILE A 573 7.67 34.61 26.40
C ILE A 573 8.22 35.36 25.19
N THR A 574 7.42 36.25 24.59
CA THR A 574 7.83 37.05 23.42
C THR A 574 8.96 38.00 23.77
N VAL A 575 8.89 38.68 24.91
CA VAL A 575 9.95 39.61 25.35
C VAL A 575 11.27 38.87 25.55
N ASN A 576 11.24 37.72 26.22
CA ASN A 576 12.42 36.88 26.44
C ASN A 576 13.05 36.39 25.12
N LEU A 577 12.23 36.09 24.11
CA LEU A 577 12.70 35.70 22.79
C LEU A 577 13.22 36.90 21.98
N LEU A 578 12.53 38.03 22.04
CA LEU A 578 12.77 39.18 21.18
C LEU A 578 13.98 40.02 21.62
N LEU A 579 14.22 40.19 22.93
CA LEU A 579 15.33 41.02 23.42
C LEU A 579 16.72 40.54 22.92
N PRO A 580 17.06 39.24 22.95
CA PRO A 580 18.29 38.73 22.34
C PRO A 580 18.36 38.99 20.83
N ILE A 581 17.25 38.81 20.11
CA ILE A 581 17.17 39.05 18.66
C ILE A 581 17.43 40.53 18.35
N LEU A 582 16.82 41.45 19.09
CA LEU A 582 17.03 42.89 18.95
C LEU A 582 18.48 43.30 19.24
N ALA A 583 19.09 42.72 20.28
CA ALA A 583 20.49 42.95 20.60
C ALA A 583 21.41 42.50 19.45
N HIS A 584 21.14 41.30 18.90
CA HIS A 584 21.90 40.74 17.79
C HIS A 584 21.71 41.54 16.49
N LEU A 585 20.47 41.93 16.16
CA LEU A 585 20.15 42.78 15.02
C LEU A 585 20.98 44.07 15.02
N ARG A 586 21.11 44.72 16.17
CA ARG A 586 21.89 45.96 16.30
C ARG A 586 23.38 45.73 16.27
N GLN A 587 23.86 44.65 16.87
CA GLN A 587 25.25 44.25 16.75
C GLN A 587 25.63 43.97 15.28
N SER A 588 24.75 43.31 14.51
CA SER A 588 24.95 43.07 13.07
C SER A 588 25.02 44.36 12.25
N ALA A 589 24.39 45.44 12.74
CA ALA A 589 24.42 46.78 12.16
C ALA A 589 25.61 47.64 12.66
N GLY A 590 26.49 47.10 13.51
CA GLY A 590 27.62 47.85 14.07
C GLY A 590 27.24 48.85 15.17
N LEU A 591 26.05 48.73 15.75
CA LEU A 591 25.56 49.62 16.80
C LEU A 591 25.89 49.07 18.20
N GLY A 592 26.55 49.89 19.02
CA GLY A 592 26.76 49.62 20.44
C GLY A 592 25.46 49.68 21.27
N ARG A 593 25.50 49.14 22.51
CA ARG A 593 24.31 49.04 23.38
C ARG A 593 23.69 50.39 23.77
N ASP A 594 24.49 51.43 23.91
CA ASP A 594 24.08 52.80 24.28
C ASP A 594 23.80 53.72 23.08
N VAL A 595 24.10 53.26 21.86
CA VAL A 595 23.95 54.09 20.66
C VAL A 595 22.50 54.05 20.24
N VAL A 596 21.90 55.19 19.88
CA VAL A 596 20.58 55.26 19.22
C VAL A 596 20.79 55.17 17.71
N ALA A 597 20.00 54.35 17.01
CA ALA A 597 20.13 54.23 15.57
C ALA A 597 19.56 55.48 14.90
N ASP A 598 20.22 55.96 13.85
CA ASP A 598 19.61 57.00 13.01
C ASP A 598 18.33 56.42 12.36
N PRO A 599 17.17 57.11 12.42
CA PRO A 599 15.93 56.61 11.86
C PRO A 599 16.02 56.27 10.36
N LEU A 600 16.83 57.01 9.60
CA LEU A 600 17.08 56.74 8.20
C LEU A 600 17.99 55.52 8.01
N ALA A 601 19.06 55.39 8.80
CA ALA A 601 19.91 54.20 8.79
C ALA A 601 19.10 52.93 9.08
N GLY A 602 18.19 53.03 10.04
CA GLY A 602 17.22 52.01 10.40
C GLY A 602 16.34 51.54 9.25
N LEU A 603 15.81 52.47 8.45
CA LEU A 603 15.02 52.16 7.24
C LEU A 603 15.89 51.58 6.13
N LEU A 604 17.11 52.09 5.96
CA LEU A 604 18.05 51.64 4.94
C LEU A 604 18.53 50.21 5.21
N TRP A 605 18.78 49.83 6.48
CA TRP A 605 19.18 48.45 6.83
C TRP A 605 18.11 47.39 6.55
N LEU A 606 16.87 47.77 6.27
CA LEU A 606 15.84 46.85 5.78
C LEU A 606 16.19 46.26 4.40
N LEU A 607 17.02 46.95 3.61
CA LEU A 607 17.48 46.46 2.32
C LEU A 607 18.76 45.63 2.44
N LYS A 608 18.74 44.41 1.91
CA LYS A 608 19.90 43.52 1.88
C LYS A 608 21.13 44.16 1.24
N VAL A 609 20.94 44.86 0.12
CA VAL A 609 22.01 45.59 -0.58
C VAL A 609 22.69 46.66 0.29
N VAL A 610 22.00 47.28 1.24
CA VAL A 610 22.60 48.23 2.21
C VAL A 610 23.39 47.49 3.29
N ARG A 611 22.89 46.34 3.73
CA ARG A 611 23.56 45.51 4.75
C ARG A 611 24.91 45.00 4.26
N GLU A 612 24.95 44.51 3.03
CA GLU A 612 26.14 43.94 2.38
C GLU A 612 27.11 45.01 1.84
N TRP A 613 26.62 46.24 1.63
CA TRP A 613 27.43 47.34 1.11
C TRP A 613 28.62 47.68 2.02
N LYS A 614 29.80 47.84 1.40
CA LYS A 614 31.00 48.36 2.04
C LYS A 614 31.35 49.72 1.44
N PRO A 615 31.94 50.65 2.22
CA PRO A 615 32.38 51.94 1.67
C PRO A 615 33.31 51.83 0.46
N ALA A 616 34.07 50.74 0.37
CA ALA A 616 34.94 50.44 -0.78
C ALA A 616 34.18 50.18 -2.10
N ASP A 617 32.89 49.82 -2.04
CA ASP A 617 32.06 49.50 -3.21
C ASP A 617 31.55 50.76 -3.93
N GLY A 618 31.78 51.96 -3.37
CA GLY A 618 31.36 53.24 -3.94
C GLY A 618 29.90 53.60 -3.63
N ASP A 619 29.29 54.46 -4.44
CA ASP A 619 27.89 54.88 -4.26
C ASP A 619 26.92 53.69 -4.33
N LEU A 620 26.01 53.59 -3.36
CA LEU A 620 25.03 52.51 -3.33
C LEU A 620 23.83 52.84 -4.22
N ARG A 621 23.38 51.87 -5.01
CA ARG A 621 22.22 52.02 -5.89
C ARG A 621 21.07 51.16 -5.38
N ILE A 622 19.92 51.81 -5.18
CA ILE A 622 18.66 51.17 -4.83
C ILE A 622 17.68 51.45 -5.97
N THR A 623 17.07 50.42 -6.53
CA THR A 623 16.06 50.60 -7.57
C THR A 623 14.82 51.29 -6.99
N ALA A 624 14.07 51.99 -7.83
CA ALA A 624 12.79 52.54 -7.40
C ALA A 624 11.91 51.43 -6.77
N GLY A 625 11.82 50.26 -7.41
CA GLY A 625 11.04 49.11 -6.93
C GLY A 625 11.40 48.68 -5.50
N GLU A 626 12.68 48.56 -5.18
CA GLU A 626 13.14 48.23 -3.82
C GLU A 626 12.71 49.30 -2.80
N ALA A 627 12.86 50.59 -3.13
CA ALA A 627 12.43 51.68 -2.25
C ALA A 627 10.90 51.75 -2.07
N TYR A 628 10.12 51.34 -3.07
CA TYR A 628 8.65 51.21 -2.97
C TYR A 628 8.23 50.01 -2.13
N ALA A 629 8.97 48.91 -2.21
CA ALA A 629 8.70 47.69 -1.45
C ALA A 629 9.03 47.82 0.04
N THR A 630 9.97 48.69 0.41
CA THR A 630 10.34 48.93 1.81
C THR A 630 9.45 49.99 2.47
N PRO A 631 8.69 49.65 3.53
CA PRO A 631 7.78 50.59 4.19
C PRO A 631 8.50 51.83 4.71
N GLY A 632 7.99 53.01 4.37
CA GLY A 632 8.52 54.31 4.85
C GLY A 632 9.80 54.79 4.13
N LEU A 633 10.56 53.91 3.45
CA LEU A 633 11.84 54.27 2.84
C LEU A 633 11.67 55.28 1.70
N LYS A 634 10.74 55.04 0.76
CA LYS A 634 10.45 56.01 -0.31
C LYS A 634 10.14 57.40 0.25
N GLY A 635 9.27 57.49 1.26
CA GLY A 635 8.89 58.76 1.87
C GLY A 635 10.09 59.50 2.45
N ALA A 636 10.97 58.77 3.16
CA ALA A 636 12.20 59.32 3.70
C ALA A 636 13.16 59.80 2.60
N LEU A 637 13.37 59.02 1.53
CA LEU A 637 14.24 59.36 0.41
C LEU A 637 13.72 60.57 -0.38
N VAL A 638 12.40 60.65 -0.62
CA VAL A 638 11.78 61.81 -1.29
C VAL A 638 11.94 63.07 -0.43
N ARG A 639 11.76 62.97 0.89
CA ARG A 639 11.95 64.09 1.80
C ARG A 639 13.39 64.61 1.75
N LEU A 640 14.37 63.72 1.86
CA LEU A 640 15.79 64.07 1.78
C LEU A 640 16.16 64.71 0.44
N LEU A 641 15.58 64.22 -0.66
CA LEU A 641 15.77 64.81 -1.98
C LEU A 641 15.22 66.24 -2.04
N ASN A 642 14.02 66.47 -1.50
CA ASN A 642 13.39 67.80 -1.45
C ASN A 642 14.13 68.77 -0.53
N GLU A 643 14.75 68.25 0.54
CA GLU A 643 15.60 69.01 1.46
C GLU A 643 17.01 69.30 0.87
N GLY A 644 17.31 68.82 -0.34
CA GLY A 644 18.61 69.03 -0.98
C GLY A 644 19.75 68.24 -0.32
N SER A 645 19.44 67.15 0.38
CA SER A 645 20.43 66.35 1.08
C SER A 645 21.48 65.78 0.11
N PRO A 646 22.79 65.91 0.41
CA PRO A 646 23.84 65.33 -0.43
C PRO A 646 23.83 63.80 -0.43
N LEU A 647 23.11 63.19 0.54
CA LEU A 647 23.03 61.75 0.69
C LEU A 647 22.32 61.06 -0.48
N VAL A 648 21.34 61.70 -1.12
CA VAL A 648 20.47 61.01 -2.07
C VAL A 648 20.34 61.76 -3.40
N ARG A 649 20.50 61.03 -4.51
CA ARG A 649 20.24 61.50 -5.86
C ARG A 649 19.27 60.55 -6.54
N PHE A 650 18.20 61.07 -7.15
CA PHE A 650 17.27 60.24 -7.92
C PHE A 650 17.53 60.43 -9.42
N THR A 651 18.14 59.43 -10.05
CA THR A 651 18.54 59.53 -11.47
C THR A 651 18.33 58.21 -12.19
N ARG A 652 18.29 58.28 -13.52
CA ARG A 652 18.27 57.10 -14.39
C ARG A 652 19.69 56.81 -14.89
N PRO A 653 20.36 55.74 -14.44
CA PRO A 653 21.72 55.42 -14.90
C PRO A 653 21.77 55.21 -16.42
N LYS A 654 22.87 55.63 -17.07
CA LYS A 654 23.09 55.36 -18.51
C LYS A 654 23.06 53.85 -18.74
N ARG A 655 22.17 53.38 -19.63
CA ARG A 655 21.84 51.96 -19.94
C ARG A 655 20.90 51.24 -18.97
N SER A 656 20.25 51.93 -18.01
CA SER A 656 19.18 51.35 -17.18
C SER A 656 17.78 51.67 -17.72
N SER A 657 16.86 50.71 -17.67
CA SER A 657 15.43 50.93 -17.95
C SER A 657 14.66 51.53 -16.76
N VAL A 658 15.26 51.55 -15.56
CA VAL A 658 14.59 51.91 -14.30
C VAL A 658 15.32 53.06 -13.60
N ASN A 659 14.55 53.96 -12.97
CA ASN A 659 15.08 55.01 -12.10
C ASN A 659 15.65 54.40 -10.82
N CYS A 660 16.76 54.94 -10.33
CA CYS A 660 17.45 54.49 -9.13
C CYS A 660 17.66 55.66 -8.16
N TRP A 661 17.56 55.34 -6.88
CA TRP A 661 18.10 56.13 -5.80
C TRP A 661 19.59 55.81 -5.68
N ILE A 662 20.43 56.83 -5.86
CA ILE A 662 21.88 56.75 -5.68
C ILE A 662 22.20 57.39 -4.35
N LEU A 663 22.73 56.61 -3.43
CA LEU A 663 23.17 57.06 -2.13
C LEU A 663 24.67 57.36 -2.16
N ASP A 664 25.04 58.59 -1.82
CA ASP A 664 26.42 59.05 -1.81
C ASP A 664 27.25 58.27 -0.79
N ARG A 665 28.42 57.78 -1.21
CA ARG A 665 29.30 56.94 -0.38
C ARG A 665 29.62 57.55 0.98
N GLU A 666 30.05 58.82 1.02
CA GLU A 666 30.58 59.43 2.24
C GLU A 666 29.46 59.81 3.20
N ALA A 667 28.36 60.34 2.65
CA ALA A 667 27.17 60.61 3.44
C ALA A 667 26.53 59.30 3.97
N LEU A 668 26.51 58.23 3.16
CA LEU A 668 25.95 56.94 3.57
C LEU A 668 26.80 56.25 4.63
N ALA A 669 28.13 56.28 4.51
CA ALA A 669 29.05 55.77 5.53
C ALA A 669 28.82 56.45 6.89
N CYS A 670 28.66 57.78 6.89
CA CYS A 670 28.32 58.55 8.10
C CYS A 670 26.97 58.14 8.70
N VAL A 671 25.93 57.94 7.87
CA VAL A 671 24.59 57.55 8.34
C VAL A 671 24.57 56.12 8.88
N LEU A 672 25.27 55.18 8.22
CA LEU A 672 25.32 53.77 8.61
C LEU A 672 26.39 53.45 9.65
N ASN A 673 27.24 54.42 10.01
CA ASN A 673 28.39 54.23 10.90
C ASN A 673 29.35 53.12 10.41
N LYS A 674 29.66 53.13 9.10
CA LYS A 674 30.49 52.14 8.39
C LYS A 674 31.78 52.73 7.84
#